data_AF-A0A328WW85-F1
#
_entry.id   AF-A0A328WW85-F1
#
_cell.length_a   1.000
_cell.length_b   1.000
_cell.length_c   1.000
_cell.angle_alpha   90.00
_cell.angle_beta   90.00
_cell.angle_gamma   90.00
#
_symmetry.space_group_name_H-M   'P 1'
#
loop_
_entity.id
_entity.type
_entity.pdbx_description
1 polymer ?
#
loop_
_entity_poly.entity_id
_entity_poly.type
_entity_poly.pdbx_seq_one_letter_code
_entity_poly.pdbx_strand_id
1 'polypeptide(L)'
;MKLQNYINGKWVEGEGEGIPMFDAVTGEIIGFSSTEGLAIPAVLEYGRKNGNTLRKMTFQERGNMIKSLALYLNKRKEAFYEISYRTGATRVDSWIDIEGGFGNLFANASLRKLFPNQPFDVEGDAIDLSKGGRFMAHHILVPKQGVAVHINAFNFPIWGMLEKCACNWMAGMPAVVLPAPQTAFLTEAVVREIIASGILPEGSLQLLSGKTTSILDTVNSQDVVTFTGSAHTGKILKNNPRLLEESVPFTMEADSLNCSVLGKDAVPGTPEFDQFIREVKNEMTVKVGQKCTAIRRVIVPEEMIDDVQKALATQLDKITIGDPRLKEVRMGALINKTQVETVKTQVAKIAQTAEMVYGNFDEVQTIGADATKGSFLKPILMRENNPFKNIMVHEIEAFGPVSTIMPYKNLDEAIALAQMGKGSLVSSIFTNDDAIARDYVIGAASHHGRILVGNRDMAKQSTGHGSPLPMLVHGGPGRAGGGEEMGGVRGIKHYMQRCAIQGSPTTITEITGIYQANAKYKEAPEHPFKYHWEDIQPGMSLKTHKRTFTDTDIINFANLTWDHFYAHTDITSLDGSIFKKRTAHGYFIISAAAGLFVHPNKGPVAANYGLEECRFLRPLYHNDTIYVRLTCKQKVDRDVASAEHPSGIVKWFVEVFDAEDELVAVATILTMVQKKQELLIEMTDEKIAECLNKLTENSKPKWGILTPQHLLEHLEHGYKIMSGQIQDFEIVTPEKILDKVHNSLYAYDKFPMGTSFPTMKKGELEELVYTDYETAKIKMLEAREAYKLFFKENPDAVLKNMVFGNLNKYESYLLERKHLNHHFEQFGIL
;
A
#
# COMPACT_ATOMS: atom_id res chain seq x y z
N MET A 1 4.84 -37.31 2.40
CA MET A 1 5.35 -36.24 3.29
C MET A 1 4.17 -35.59 3.98
N LYS A 2 4.28 -35.27 5.27
CA LYS A 2 3.24 -34.53 6.01
C LYS A 2 3.61 -33.05 6.06
N LEU A 3 2.65 -32.19 5.79
CA LEU A 3 2.83 -30.75 5.81
C LEU A 3 2.96 -30.28 7.27
N GLN A 4 3.93 -29.40 7.51
CA GLN A 4 4.16 -28.86 8.85
C GLN A 4 3.22 -27.68 9.13
N ASN A 5 2.96 -27.47 10.41
CA ASN A 5 2.31 -26.31 11.00
C ASN A 5 3.41 -25.39 11.55
N TYR A 6 3.21 -24.07 11.54
CA TYR A 6 4.09 -23.13 12.21
C TYR A 6 3.35 -22.51 13.40
N ILE A 7 3.60 -23.04 14.60
CA ILE A 7 2.91 -22.64 15.82
C ILE A 7 3.90 -22.45 16.96
N ASN A 8 3.65 -21.48 17.84
CA ASN A 8 4.50 -21.19 18.99
C ASN A 8 5.99 -21.02 18.61
N GLY A 9 6.24 -20.40 17.45
CA GLY A 9 7.58 -20.14 16.92
C GLY A 9 8.29 -21.35 16.28
N LYS A 10 7.61 -22.51 16.13
CA LYS A 10 8.24 -23.76 15.69
C LYS A 10 7.45 -24.46 14.59
N TRP A 11 8.18 -25.15 13.73
CA TRP A 11 7.61 -26.07 12.74
C TRP A 11 7.33 -27.42 13.39
N VAL A 12 6.07 -27.87 13.32
CA VAL A 12 5.62 -29.15 13.93
C VAL A 12 4.69 -29.90 12.99
N GLU A 13 4.76 -31.22 13.00
CA GLU A 13 3.80 -32.07 12.30
C GLU A 13 2.60 -32.36 13.20
N GLY A 14 1.40 -32.46 12.62
CA GLY A 14 0.24 -33.00 13.32
C GLY A 14 0.29 -34.53 13.41
N GLU A 15 -0.42 -35.10 14.38
CA GLU A 15 -0.57 -36.55 14.56
C GLU A 15 -1.49 -37.16 13.48
N GLY A 16 -1.73 -38.48 13.54
CA GLY A 16 -2.63 -39.20 12.63
C GLY A 16 -2.17 -39.34 11.17
N GLU A 17 -3.01 -39.91 10.30
CA GLU A 17 -2.72 -40.05 8.86
C GLU A 17 -2.84 -38.71 8.10
N GLY A 18 -3.74 -37.84 8.53
CA GLY A 18 -4.01 -36.54 7.92
C GLY A 18 -4.88 -36.60 6.65
N ILE A 19 -5.16 -35.44 6.08
CA ILE A 19 -5.98 -35.26 4.89
C ILE A 19 -5.08 -35.26 3.65
N PRO A 20 -5.30 -36.15 2.66
CA PRO A 20 -4.49 -36.19 1.45
C PRO A 20 -4.72 -34.95 0.58
N MET A 21 -3.63 -34.41 0.04
CA MET A 21 -3.60 -33.34 -0.95
C MET A 21 -3.17 -33.93 -2.29
N PHE A 22 -3.85 -33.54 -3.36
CA PHE A 22 -3.66 -34.13 -4.69
C PHE A 22 -3.08 -33.10 -5.66
N ASP A 23 -2.26 -33.57 -6.59
CA ASP A 23 -1.91 -32.82 -7.80
C ASP A 23 -3.13 -32.80 -8.72
N ALA A 24 -3.63 -31.60 -9.04
CA ALA A 24 -4.82 -31.40 -9.84
C ALA A 24 -4.68 -31.93 -11.28
N VAL A 25 -3.44 -32.01 -11.79
CA VAL A 25 -3.12 -32.40 -13.17
C VAL A 25 -2.91 -33.91 -13.27
N THR A 26 -2.22 -34.52 -12.32
CA THR A 26 -1.86 -35.95 -12.38
C THR A 26 -2.74 -36.85 -11.50
N GLY A 27 -3.44 -36.29 -10.52
CA GLY A 27 -4.22 -37.04 -9.52
C GLY A 27 -3.38 -37.71 -8.43
N GLU A 28 -2.06 -37.52 -8.43
CA GLU A 28 -1.15 -38.12 -7.45
C GLU A 28 -1.21 -37.40 -6.09
N ILE A 29 -0.93 -38.13 -5.01
CA ILE A 29 -0.86 -37.55 -3.67
C ILE A 29 0.44 -36.76 -3.52
N ILE A 30 0.33 -35.46 -3.27
CA ILE A 30 1.46 -34.57 -2.98
C ILE A 30 1.94 -34.77 -1.53
N GLY A 31 1.01 -34.93 -0.61
CA GLY A 31 1.27 -35.04 0.82
C GLY A 31 0.00 -35.03 1.65
N PHE A 32 0.16 -34.94 2.96
CA PHE A 32 -0.94 -34.97 3.92
C PHE A 32 -0.91 -33.74 4.82
N SER A 33 -2.06 -33.22 5.24
CA SER A 33 -2.18 -32.11 6.19
C SER A 33 -2.88 -32.59 7.47
N SER A 34 -2.39 -32.20 8.64
CA SER A 34 -2.98 -32.59 9.92
C SER A 34 -2.75 -31.53 10.99
N THR A 35 -3.80 -31.27 11.76
CA THR A 35 -3.79 -30.47 12.99
C THR A 35 -4.09 -31.31 14.23
N GLU A 36 -4.16 -32.63 14.10
CA GLU A 36 -4.39 -33.55 15.21
C GLU A 36 -3.24 -33.49 16.23
N GLY A 37 -3.55 -33.62 17.51
CA GLY A 37 -2.58 -33.55 18.61
C GLY A 37 -2.06 -32.13 18.92
N LEU A 38 -2.41 -31.11 18.13
CA LEU A 38 -1.94 -29.75 18.35
C LEU A 38 -2.77 -29.02 19.42
N ALA A 39 -2.10 -28.31 20.34
CA ALA A 39 -2.72 -27.46 21.34
C ALA A 39 -3.19 -26.12 20.73
N ILE A 40 -4.27 -26.15 19.94
CA ILE A 40 -4.79 -24.99 19.20
C ILE A 40 -5.01 -23.73 20.07
N PRO A 41 -5.57 -23.81 21.29
CA PRO A 41 -5.70 -22.63 22.16
C PRO A 41 -4.37 -21.91 22.47
N ALA A 42 -3.28 -22.67 22.62
CA ALA A 42 -1.97 -22.10 22.88
C ALA A 42 -1.44 -21.28 21.68
N VAL A 43 -1.87 -21.63 20.46
CA VAL A 43 -1.53 -20.90 19.23
C VAL A 43 -2.08 -19.48 19.30
N LEU A 44 -3.36 -19.31 19.62
CA LEU A 44 -3.95 -17.96 19.74
C LEU A 44 -3.25 -17.16 20.85
N GLU A 45 -3.03 -17.78 22.00
CA GLU A 45 -2.39 -17.12 23.15
C GLU A 45 -0.97 -16.66 22.85
N TYR A 46 -0.19 -17.48 22.15
CA TYR A 46 1.15 -17.11 21.73
C TYR A 46 1.16 -15.88 20.81
N GLY A 47 0.22 -15.79 19.88
CA GLY A 47 0.04 -14.61 19.04
C GLY A 47 -0.32 -13.36 19.86
N ARG A 48 -1.27 -13.48 20.80
CA ARG A 48 -1.67 -12.36 21.67
C ARG A 48 -0.50 -11.85 22.52
N LYS A 49 0.28 -12.76 23.11
CA LYS A 49 1.43 -12.44 23.97
C LYS A 49 2.57 -11.76 23.20
N ASN A 50 2.91 -12.26 22.02
CA ASN A 50 4.06 -11.77 21.26
C ASN A 50 3.71 -10.62 20.29
N GLY A 51 2.42 -10.40 20.00
CA GLY A 51 1.95 -9.34 19.11
C GLY A 51 2.21 -7.90 19.61
N ASN A 52 2.63 -7.71 20.86
CA ASN A 52 2.90 -6.39 21.43
C ASN A 52 3.98 -5.61 20.67
N THR A 53 4.96 -6.31 20.08
CA THR A 53 6.00 -5.67 19.26
C THR A 53 5.38 -4.96 18.05
N LEU A 54 4.49 -5.63 17.31
CA LEU A 54 3.77 -5.04 16.18
C LEU A 54 2.93 -3.83 16.61
N ARG A 55 2.26 -3.91 17.77
CA ARG A 55 1.38 -2.82 18.25
C ARG A 55 2.15 -1.56 18.62
N LYS A 56 3.38 -1.70 19.12
CA LYS A 56 4.25 -0.58 19.49
C LYS A 56 4.91 0.08 18.28
N MET A 57 5.13 -0.67 17.21
CA MET A 57 5.64 -0.10 15.97
C MET A 57 4.69 0.97 15.44
N THR A 58 5.21 2.01 14.79
CA THR A 58 4.39 2.99 14.10
C THR A 58 3.87 2.44 12.77
N PHE A 59 2.85 3.07 12.18
CA PHE A 59 2.43 2.72 10.82
C PHE A 59 3.56 2.82 9.80
N GLN A 60 4.53 3.73 9.99
CA GLN A 60 5.67 3.88 9.09
C GLN A 60 6.58 2.65 9.16
N GLU A 61 6.90 2.21 10.37
CA GLU A 61 7.72 1.01 10.61
C GLU A 61 7.03 -0.25 10.08
N ARG A 62 5.72 -0.41 10.34
CA ARG A 62 4.94 -1.55 9.84
C ARG A 62 4.88 -1.56 8.31
N GLY A 63 4.67 -0.41 7.67
CA GLY A 63 4.67 -0.31 6.21
C GLY A 63 6.03 -0.61 5.59
N ASN A 64 7.13 -0.15 6.19
CA ASN A 64 8.49 -0.44 5.71
C ASN A 64 8.86 -1.93 5.93
N MET A 65 8.42 -2.54 7.03
CA MET A 65 8.55 -3.98 7.27
C MET A 65 7.84 -4.80 6.19
N ILE A 66 6.57 -4.48 5.89
CA ILE A 66 5.78 -5.16 4.86
C ILE A 66 6.39 -4.96 3.45
N LYS A 67 6.89 -3.75 3.14
CA LYS A 67 7.61 -3.48 1.88
C LYS A 67 8.86 -4.36 1.76
N SER A 68 9.61 -4.52 2.83
CA SER A 68 10.82 -5.34 2.87
C SER A 68 10.49 -6.82 2.63
N LEU A 69 9.39 -7.30 3.23
CA LEU A 69 8.88 -8.64 3.00
C LEU A 69 8.47 -8.87 1.55
N ALA A 70 7.74 -7.92 0.96
CA ALA A 70 7.33 -8.00 -0.45
C ALA A 70 8.54 -8.11 -1.40
N LEU A 71 9.60 -7.32 -1.17
CA LEU A 71 10.85 -7.38 -1.92
C LEU A 71 11.57 -8.72 -1.73
N TYR A 72 11.55 -9.28 -0.52
CA TYR A 72 12.16 -10.57 -0.22
C TYR A 72 11.47 -11.72 -0.98
N LEU A 73 10.14 -11.75 -0.96
CA LEU A 73 9.33 -12.79 -1.61
C LEU A 73 9.39 -12.70 -3.13
N ASN A 74 9.34 -11.48 -3.69
CA ASN A 74 9.38 -11.28 -5.15
C ASN A 74 10.67 -11.82 -5.79
N LYS A 75 11.80 -11.80 -5.06
CA LYS A 75 13.07 -12.40 -5.52
C LYS A 75 13.05 -13.93 -5.61
N ARG A 76 12.07 -14.58 -4.98
CA ARG A 76 11.96 -16.05 -4.86
C ARG A 76 10.74 -16.63 -5.60
N LYS A 77 10.01 -15.78 -6.33
CA LYS A 77 8.69 -16.13 -6.89
C LYS A 77 8.70 -17.36 -7.81
N GLU A 78 9.78 -17.62 -8.54
CA GLU A 78 9.85 -18.76 -9.48
C GLU A 78 9.70 -20.11 -8.78
N ALA A 79 10.19 -20.26 -7.54
CA ALA A 79 10.00 -21.50 -6.77
C ALA A 79 8.51 -21.75 -6.44
N PHE A 80 7.73 -20.68 -6.24
CA PHE A 80 6.30 -20.79 -5.97
C PHE A 80 5.48 -21.14 -7.22
N TYR A 81 5.92 -20.70 -8.42
CA TYR A 81 5.29 -21.11 -9.67
C TYR A 81 5.37 -22.64 -9.89
N GLU A 82 6.53 -23.24 -9.62
CA GLU A 82 6.71 -24.70 -9.75
C GLU A 82 5.77 -25.50 -8.85
N ILE A 83 5.52 -25.00 -7.64
CA ILE A 83 4.55 -25.58 -6.70
C ILE A 83 3.12 -25.31 -7.17
N SER A 84 2.83 -24.09 -7.65
CA SER A 84 1.50 -23.65 -8.09
C SER A 84 0.96 -24.45 -9.28
N TYR A 85 1.80 -24.96 -10.18
CA TYR A 85 1.32 -25.83 -11.27
C TYR A 85 0.57 -27.06 -10.79
N ARG A 86 0.87 -27.56 -9.59
CA ARG A 86 0.17 -28.70 -8.98
C ARG A 86 -1.26 -28.37 -8.55
N THR A 87 -1.61 -27.09 -8.46
CA THR A 87 -3.00 -26.63 -8.24
C THR A 87 -3.84 -26.67 -9.52
N GLY A 88 -3.21 -26.97 -10.66
CA GLY A 88 -3.84 -26.95 -11.98
C GLY A 88 -3.86 -25.55 -12.62
N ALA A 89 -3.28 -24.54 -11.98
CA ALA A 89 -3.21 -23.18 -12.51
C ALA A 89 -2.11 -23.03 -13.58
N THR A 90 -2.43 -22.38 -14.71
CA THR A 90 -1.42 -21.96 -15.69
C THR A 90 -0.46 -20.92 -15.08
N ARG A 91 0.61 -20.55 -15.80
CA ARG A 91 1.51 -19.49 -15.34
C ARG A 91 0.78 -18.15 -15.16
N VAL A 92 -0.14 -17.79 -16.05
CA VAL A 92 -0.93 -16.55 -15.93
C VAL A 92 -1.88 -16.63 -14.74
N ASP A 93 -2.54 -17.77 -14.53
CA ASP A 93 -3.41 -17.99 -13.38
C ASP A 93 -2.64 -17.94 -12.04
N SER A 94 -1.42 -18.49 -12.04
CA SER A 94 -0.52 -18.47 -10.89
C SER A 94 0.04 -17.08 -10.63
N TRP A 95 0.26 -16.28 -11.67
CA TRP A 95 0.70 -14.88 -11.56
C TRP A 95 -0.30 -14.05 -10.76
N ILE A 96 -1.61 -14.27 -10.98
CA ILE A 96 -2.67 -13.58 -10.22
C ILE A 96 -2.60 -13.92 -8.71
N ASP A 97 -2.35 -15.19 -8.36
CA ASP A 97 -2.26 -15.61 -6.95
C ASP A 97 -0.94 -15.17 -6.28
N ILE A 98 0.19 -15.45 -6.94
CA ILE A 98 1.53 -15.19 -6.40
C ILE A 98 1.83 -13.69 -6.40
N GLU A 99 1.84 -13.07 -7.59
CA GLU A 99 2.25 -11.67 -7.73
C GLU A 99 1.13 -10.72 -7.32
N GLY A 100 -0.13 -11.11 -7.45
CA GLY A 100 -1.24 -10.38 -6.82
C GLY A 100 -1.14 -10.37 -5.30
N GLY A 101 -0.75 -11.48 -4.67
CA GLY A 101 -0.50 -11.55 -3.23
C GLY A 101 0.68 -10.68 -2.79
N PHE A 102 1.79 -10.68 -3.54
CA PHE A 102 2.93 -9.81 -3.24
C PHE A 102 2.62 -8.33 -3.53
N GLY A 103 1.82 -8.06 -4.55
CA GLY A 103 1.30 -6.73 -4.88
C GLY A 103 0.46 -6.14 -3.74
N ASN A 104 -0.33 -6.97 -3.04
CA ASN A 104 -1.08 -6.56 -1.85
C ASN A 104 -0.17 -6.04 -0.73
N LEU A 105 0.99 -6.68 -0.51
CA LEU A 105 1.99 -6.20 0.44
C LEU A 105 2.53 -4.83 0.03
N PHE A 106 2.88 -4.63 -1.24
CA PHE A 106 3.36 -3.32 -1.73
C PHE A 106 2.31 -2.21 -1.62
N ALA A 107 1.06 -2.51 -1.98
CA ALA A 107 -0.05 -1.56 -1.90
C ALA A 107 -0.29 -1.12 -0.45
N ASN A 108 -0.43 -2.09 0.47
CA ASN A 108 -0.62 -1.80 1.89
C ASN A 108 0.58 -1.10 2.53
N ALA A 109 1.80 -1.50 2.19
CA ALA A 109 3.00 -0.79 2.64
C ALA A 109 3.01 0.68 2.21
N SER A 110 2.44 1.00 1.05
CA SER A 110 2.35 2.38 0.54
C SER A 110 1.30 3.20 1.28
N LEU A 111 0.26 2.57 1.84
CA LEU A 111 -0.76 3.23 2.66
C LEU A 111 -0.20 3.88 3.91
N ARG A 112 0.99 3.47 4.40
CA ARG A 112 1.65 4.12 5.55
C ARG A 112 1.72 5.65 5.41
N LYS A 113 1.84 6.16 4.18
CA LYS A 113 1.91 7.60 3.88
C LYS A 113 0.63 8.36 4.25
N LEU A 114 -0.48 7.64 4.38
CA LEU A 114 -1.78 8.18 4.79
C LEU A 114 -2.00 8.09 6.31
N PHE A 115 -1.04 7.53 7.06
CA PHE A 115 -1.11 7.37 8.51
C PHE A 115 -0.04 8.22 9.21
N PRO A 116 -0.27 8.62 10.48
CA PRO A 116 0.74 9.31 11.27
C PRO A 116 1.94 8.40 11.57
N ASN A 117 3.08 9.00 11.92
CA ASN A 117 4.22 8.25 12.48
C ASN A 117 3.99 7.94 13.97
N GLN A 118 2.92 7.19 14.24
CA GLN A 118 2.46 6.78 15.56
C GLN A 118 1.92 5.34 15.51
N PRO A 119 1.78 4.65 16.66
CA PRO A 119 1.24 3.29 16.70
C PRO A 119 -0.28 3.20 16.48
N PHE A 120 -1.00 4.31 16.64
CA PHE A 120 -2.45 4.46 16.46
C PHE A 120 -2.77 5.60 15.49
N ASP A 121 -4.01 5.64 14.99
CA ASP A 121 -4.49 6.63 14.03
C ASP A 121 -5.53 7.57 14.67
N VAL A 122 -5.67 8.77 14.11
CA VAL A 122 -6.63 9.79 14.55
C VAL A 122 -7.60 10.02 13.39
N GLU A 123 -8.87 9.68 13.59
CA GLU A 123 -9.84 9.59 12.50
C GLU A 123 -10.80 10.78 12.46
N GLY A 124 -10.93 11.38 11.28
CA GLY A 124 -11.88 12.46 11.00
C GLY A 124 -11.43 13.80 11.59
N ASP A 125 -12.38 14.73 11.64
CA ASP A 125 -12.17 16.05 12.23
C ASP A 125 -12.55 16.05 13.72
N ALA A 126 -11.96 17.00 14.45
CA ALA A 126 -12.28 17.21 15.84
C ALA A 126 -13.66 17.85 16.01
N ILE A 127 -14.37 17.50 17.09
CA ILE A 127 -15.77 17.88 17.33
C ILE A 127 -15.85 18.77 18.57
N ASP A 128 -16.22 20.05 18.42
CA ASP A 128 -16.52 20.92 19.57
C ASP A 128 -17.84 20.50 20.22
N LEU A 129 -17.81 20.29 21.53
CA LEU A 129 -18.97 19.89 22.35
C LEU A 129 -19.38 20.99 23.32
N SER A 130 -18.84 22.21 23.18
CA SER A 130 -19.03 23.30 24.14
C SER A 130 -19.22 24.65 23.49
N LYS A 131 -19.95 25.54 24.15
CA LYS A 131 -19.95 26.96 23.79
C LYS A 131 -18.61 27.56 24.22
N GLY A 132 -17.78 27.92 23.25
CA GLY A 132 -16.46 28.54 23.47
C GLY A 132 -15.26 27.58 23.40
N GLY A 133 -15.44 26.36 22.88
CA GLY A 133 -14.32 25.49 22.49
C GLY A 133 -13.42 25.00 23.62
N ARG A 134 -13.97 24.70 24.81
CA ARG A 134 -13.20 24.23 25.99
C ARG A 134 -13.40 22.75 26.30
N PHE A 135 -14.38 22.10 25.68
CA PHE A 135 -14.64 20.67 25.77
C PHE A 135 -14.99 20.13 24.39
N MET A 136 -14.30 19.07 23.98
CA MET A 136 -14.37 18.54 22.62
C MET A 136 -14.18 17.02 22.59
N ALA A 137 -14.40 16.42 21.43
CA ALA A 137 -14.18 15.02 21.17
C ALA A 137 -13.34 14.78 19.90
N HIS A 138 -12.73 13.61 19.84
CA HIS A 138 -12.11 13.07 18.63
C HIS A 138 -12.27 11.54 18.61
N HIS A 139 -12.20 10.94 17.43
CA HIS A 139 -12.04 9.49 17.29
C HIS A 139 -10.57 9.13 17.11
N ILE A 140 -10.15 8.08 17.80
CA ILE A 140 -8.87 7.39 17.57
C ILE A 140 -9.13 5.95 17.16
N LEU A 141 -8.18 5.36 16.45
CA LEU A 141 -8.15 3.94 16.08
C LEU A 141 -6.88 3.33 16.65
N VAL A 142 -7.01 2.41 17.60
CA VAL A 142 -5.89 1.72 18.24
C VAL A 142 -5.81 0.26 17.79
N PRO A 143 -4.62 -0.35 17.64
CA PRO A 143 -4.51 -1.78 17.34
C PRO A 143 -5.28 -2.65 18.35
N LYS A 144 -6.10 -3.59 17.88
CA LYS A 144 -6.79 -4.54 18.77
C LYS A 144 -5.81 -5.43 19.52
N GLN A 145 -6.19 -5.85 20.73
CA GLN A 145 -5.31 -6.62 21.58
C GLN A 145 -5.32 -8.15 21.37
N GLY A 146 -5.99 -8.65 20.34
CA GLY A 146 -6.08 -10.07 20.00
C GLY A 146 -5.20 -10.53 18.83
N VAL A 147 -5.63 -11.61 18.19
CA VAL A 147 -5.10 -12.19 16.94
C VAL A 147 -6.15 -12.15 15.82
N ALA A 148 -5.69 -12.00 14.58
CA ALA A 148 -6.51 -12.14 13.39
C ALA A 148 -6.49 -13.60 12.92
N VAL A 149 -7.64 -14.28 12.97
CA VAL A 149 -7.79 -15.66 12.49
C VAL A 149 -8.31 -15.62 11.06
N HIS A 150 -7.51 -16.10 10.11
CA HIS A 150 -7.85 -16.14 8.69
C HIS A 150 -8.11 -17.58 8.26
N ILE A 151 -9.38 -17.89 7.96
CA ILE A 151 -9.81 -19.19 7.45
C ILE A 151 -10.04 -19.02 5.95
N ASN A 152 -9.13 -19.53 5.13
CA ASN A 152 -9.04 -19.20 3.72
C ASN A 152 -9.54 -20.33 2.81
N ALA A 153 -10.05 -19.98 1.63
CA ALA A 153 -10.45 -20.93 0.60
C ALA A 153 -9.26 -21.48 -0.21
N PHE A 154 -9.55 -22.48 -1.04
CA PHE A 154 -8.54 -23.22 -1.81
C PHE A 154 -8.04 -22.50 -3.07
N ASN A 155 -8.82 -21.54 -3.59
CA ASN A 155 -8.60 -20.94 -4.89
C ASN A 155 -7.37 -20.03 -4.96
N PHE A 156 -7.11 -19.28 -3.90
CA PHE A 156 -6.02 -18.29 -3.81
C PHE A 156 -5.18 -18.51 -2.53
N PRO A 157 -4.37 -19.57 -2.47
CA PRO A 157 -3.57 -19.90 -1.28
C PRO A 157 -2.54 -18.84 -0.89
N ILE A 158 -2.06 -18.02 -1.84
CA ILE A 158 -1.11 -16.93 -1.56
C ILE A 158 -1.86 -15.60 -1.47
N TRP A 159 -2.63 -15.23 -2.48
CA TRP A 159 -3.34 -13.95 -2.52
C TRP A 159 -4.33 -13.83 -1.36
N GLY A 160 -5.14 -14.85 -1.08
CA GLY A 160 -6.13 -14.82 0.01
C GLY A 160 -5.50 -14.81 1.41
N MET A 161 -4.26 -15.29 1.55
CA MET A 161 -3.49 -15.08 2.78
C MET A 161 -2.96 -13.64 2.85
N LEU A 162 -2.29 -13.18 1.81
CA LEU A 162 -1.52 -11.93 1.86
C LEU A 162 -2.38 -10.67 1.75
N GLU A 163 -3.56 -10.72 1.13
CA GLU A 163 -4.49 -9.58 1.12
C GLU A 163 -5.01 -9.26 2.53
N LYS A 164 -5.27 -10.30 3.34
CA LYS A 164 -5.65 -10.18 4.76
C LYS A 164 -4.47 -9.82 5.64
N CYS A 165 -3.39 -10.62 5.55
CA CYS A 165 -2.17 -10.46 6.35
C CYS A 165 -1.59 -9.03 6.24
N ALA A 166 -1.60 -8.47 5.03
CA ALA A 166 -1.12 -7.11 4.80
C ALA A 166 -1.91 -6.05 5.61
N CYS A 167 -3.24 -6.21 5.71
CA CYS A 167 -4.11 -5.29 6.43
C CYS A 167 -3.92 -5.39 7.95
N ASN A 168 -3.95 -6.60 8.52
CA ASN A 168 -3.79 -6.74 9.98
C ASN A 168 -2.37 -6.41 10.45
N TRP A 169 -1.32 -6.71 9.66
CA TRP A 169 0.03 -6.28 10.00
C TRP A 169 0.18 -4.77 9.92
N MET A 170 -0.43 -4.09 8.93
CA MET A 170 -0.48 -2.62 8.92
C MET A 170 -1.22 -2.06 10.14
N ALA A 171 -2.25 -2.74 10.62
CA ALA A 171 -3.00 -2.38 11.83
C ALA A 171 -2.30 -2.74 13.15
N GLY A 172 -1.17 -3.46 13.10
CA GLY A 172 -0.43 -3.89 14.30
C GLY A 172 -0.97 -5.14 15.00
N MET A 173 -1.72 -6.00 14.29
CA MET A 173 -2.32 -7.21 14.83
C MET A 173 -1.63 -8.46 14.25
N PRO A 174 -1.27 -9.47 15.07
CA PRO A 174 -0.70 -10.74 14.59
C PRO A 174 -1.76 -11.64 13.92
N ALA A 175 -1.34 -12.55 13.04
CA ALA A 175 -2.24 -13.44 12.29
C ALA A 175 -2.03 -14.94 12.60
N VAL A 176 -3.12 -15.71 12.55
CA VAL A 176 -3.13 -17.17 12.50
C VAL A 176 -3.89 -17.59 11.24
N VAL A 177 -3.19 -18.22 10.30
CA VAL A 177 -3.73 -18.59 8.99
C VAL A 177 -4.06 -20.09 8.96
N LEU A 178 -5.30 -20.41 8.59
CA LEU A 178 -5.79 -21.75 8.27
C LEU A 178 -6.15 -21.79 6.78
N PRO A 179 -5.22 -22.19 5.89
CA PRO A 179 -5.55 -22.39 4.48
C PRO A 179 -6.42 -23.63 4.28
N ALA A 180 -7.22 -23.65 3.22
CA ALA A 180 -7.93 -24.84 2.82
C ALA A 180 -6.93 -25.99 2.53
N PRO A 181 -7.16 -27.20 3.06
CA PRO A 181 -6.20 -28.31 2.94
C PRO A 181 -5.76 -28.62 1.52
N GLN A 182 -6.65 -28.46 0.53
CA GLN A 182 -6.42 -28.84 -0.87
C GLN A 182 -5.20 -28.12 -1.49
N THR A 183 -4.91 -26.89 -1.07
CA THR A 183 -3.81 -26.05 -1.60
C THR A 183 -2.87 -25.53 -0.52
N ALA A 184 -2.99 -26.04 0.71
CA ALA A 184 -2.21 -25.60 1.86
C ALA A 184 -0.68 -25.73 1.65
N PHE A 185 -0.25 -26.67 0.81
CA PHE A 185 1.17 -26.83 0.46
C PHE A 185 1.80 -25.58 -0.18
N LEU A 186 1.02 -24.79 -0.93
CA LEU A 186 1.52 -23.56 -1.54
C LEU A 186 1.56 -22.42 -0.50
N THR A 187 0.52 -22.31 0.34
CA THR A 187 0.53 -21.36 1.47
C THR A 187 1.72 -21.63 2.39
N GLU A 188 1.95 -22.88 2.77
CA GLU A 188 3.03 -23.29 3.66
C GLU A 188 4.41 -22.95 3.09
N ALA A 189 4.64 -23.21 1.79
CA ALA A 189 5.89 -22.86 1.13
C ALA A 189 6.19 -21.34 1.21
N VAL A 190 5.17 -20.49 1.04
CA VAL A 190 5.32 -19.04 1.19
C VAL A 190 5.53 -18.65 2.65
N VAL A 191 4.76 -19.21 3.59
CA VAL A 191 4.95 -18.95 5.03
C VAL A 191 6.36 -19.33 5.47
N ARG A 192 6.90 -20.44 4.97
CA ARG A 192 8.26 -20.87 5.26
C ARG A 192 9.30 -19.82 4.87
N GLU A 193 9.15 -19.22 3.70
CA GLU A 193 10.02 -18.10 3.28
C GLU A 193 9.78 -16.82 4.07
N ILE A 194 8.54 -16.53 4.47
CA ILE A 194 8.23 -15.40 5.37
C ILE A 194 8.95 -15.57 6.71
N ILE A 195 8.85 -16.75 7.34
CA ILE A 195 9.50 -17.03 8.61
C ILE A 195 11.03 -17.03 8.48
N ALA A 196 11.57 -17.65 7.42
CA ALA A 196 13.01 -17.70 7.16
C ALA A 196 13.62 -16.31 6.92
N SER A 197 12.83 -15.34 6.46
CA SER A 197 13.30 -13.98 6.22
C SER A 197 13.71 -13.23 7.50
N GLY A 198 13.13 -13.59 8.66
CA GLY A 198 13.31 -12.86 9.92
C GLY A 198 12.80 -11.41 9.92
N ILE A 199 12.01 -11.01 8.91
CA ILE A 199 11.53 -9.63 8.75
C ILE A 199 10.39 -9.31 9.72
N LEU A 200 9.48 -10.27 9.93
CA LEU A 200 8.38 -10.10 10.87
C LEU A 200 8.84 -10.40 12.30
N PRO A 201 8.40 -9.63 13.31
CA PRO A 201 8.60 -9.98 14.71
C PRO A 201 8.05 -11.37 15.03
N GLU A 202 8.68 -12.07 15.97
CA GLU A 202 8.21 -13.37 16.46
C GLU A 202 6.73 -13.30 16.90
N GLY A 203 5.94 -14.31 16.53
CA GLY A 203 4.50 -14.38 16.81
C GLY A 203 3.59 -13.55 15.91
N SER A 204 4.13 -12.80 14.93
CA SER A 204 3.33 -12.01 13.98
C SER A 204 2.52 -12.87 12.99
N LEU A 205 2.95 -14.11 12.74
CA LEU A 205 2.33 -15.05 11.82
C LEU A 205 2.44 -16.48 12.36
N GLN A 206 1.33 -17.20 12.33
CA GLN A 206 1.25 -18.63 12.58
C GLN A 206 0.44 -19.33 11.49
N LEU A 207 0.70 -20.61 11.28
CA LEU A 207 0.08 -21.43 10.24
C LEU A 207 -0.42 -22.75 10.81
N LEU A 208 -1.67 -23.08 10.51
CA LEU A 208 -2.28 -24.36 10.82
C LEU A 208 -2.70 -25.06 9.51
N SER A 209 -1.93 -26.07 9.14
CA SER A 209 -2.06 -26.86 7.92
C SER A 209 -2.98 -28.06 8.16
N GLY A 210 -4.30 -27.87 8.04
CA GLY A 210 -5.30 -28.93 8.19
C GLY A 210 -6.70 -28.38 8.45
N LYS A 211 -7.61 -29.22 8.95
CA LYS A 211 -8.97 -28.80 9.35
C LYS A 211 -9.10 -28.79 10.86
N THR A 212 -9.52 -27.67 11.43
CA THR A 212 -9.96 -27.61 12.82
C THR A 212 -11.01 -26.52 13.01
N THR A 213 -12.06 -26.82 13.78
CA THR A 213 -13.00 -25.84 14.29
C THR A 213 -12.63 -25.34 15.69
N SER A 214 -11.73 -26.05 16.39
CA SER A 214 -11.32 -25.69 17.76
C SER A 214 -10.52 -24.39 17.85
N ILE A 215 -10.07 -23.88 16.70
CA ILE A 215 -9.50 -22.53 16.59
C ILE A 215 -10.49 -21.46 17.04
N LEU A 216 -11.80 -21.72 16.99
CA LEU A 216 -12.82 -20.78 17.46
C LEU A 216 -13.17 -20.94 18.94
N ASP A 217 -12.76 -22.02 19.60
CA ASP A 217 -13.22 -22.33 20.97
C ASP A 217 -12.66 -21.34 22.01
N THR A 218 -11.54 -20.68 21.70
CA THR A 218 -10.82 -19.79 22.62
C THR A 218 -10.56 -18.40 22.05
N VAL A 219 -11.29 -18.02 20.99
CA VAL A 219 -11.34 -16.62 20.56
C VAL A 219 -11.98 -15.76 21.66
N ASN A 220 -11.65 -14.48 21.67
CA ASN A 220 -12.17 -13.49 22.61
C ASN A 220 -12.52 -12.17 21.90
N SER A 221 -13.15 -11.25 22.63
CA SER A 221 -13.61 -9.94 22.11
C SER A 221 -12.55 -9.05 21.45
N GLN A 222 -11.26 -9.35 21.63
CA GLN A 222 -10.15 -8.62 21.02
C GLN A 222 -9.62 -9.26 19.73
N ASP A 223 -10.04 -10.49 19.42
CA ASP A 223 -9.68 -11.16 18.18
C ASP A 223 -10.59 -10.71 17.02
N VAL A 224 -10.19 -11.06 15.80
CA VAL A 224 -10.99 -10.86 14.58
C VAL A 224 -10.95 -12.14 13.77
N VAL A 225 -12.09 -12.62 13.32
CA VAL A 225 -12.18 -13.82 12.46
C VAL A 225 -12.60 -13.39 11.07
N THR A 226 -11.83 -13.81 10.07
CA THR A 226 -12.11 -13.54 8.66
C THR A 226 -12.17 -14.87 7.92
N PHE A 227 -13.33 -15.18 7.35
CA PHE A 227 -13.60 -16.43 6.64
C PHE A 227 -13.85 -16.17 5.15
N THR A 228 -13.19 -16.95 4.30
CA THR A 228 -13.51 -17.09 2.87
C THR A 228 -13.83 -18.55 2.57
N GLY A 229 -14.98 -18.82 1.95
CA GLY A 229 -15.38 -20.16 1.53
C GLY A 229 -16.86 -20.29 1.24
N SER A 230 -17.43 -21.50 1.34
CA SER A 230 -18.84 -21.68 1.02
C SER A 230 -19.77 -20.96 2.00
N ALA A 231 -20.92 -20.48 1.52
CA ALA A 231 -21.92 -19.82 2.36
C ALA A 231 -22.46 -20.76 3.46
N HIS A 232 -22.51 -22.07 3.18
CA HIS A 232 -22.93 -23.08 4.15
C HIS A 232 -21.92 -23.19 5.32
N THR A 233 -20.63 -23.36 5.01
CA THR A 233 -19.58 -23.43 6.04
C THR A 233 -19.46 -22.12 6.81
N GLY A 234 -19.52 -20.97 6.13
CA GLY A 234 -19.46 -19.66 6.78
C GLY A 234 -20.58 -19.46 7.79
N LYS A 235 -21.82 -19.89 7.49
CA LYS A 235 -22.95 -19.85 8.43
C LYS A 235 -22.74 -20.76 9.65
N ILE A 236 -22.19 -21.95 9.45
CA ILE A 236 -21.87 -22.86 10.57
C ILE A 236 -20.84 -22.20 11.50
N LEU A 237 -19.77 -21.64 10.94
CA LEU A 237 -18.71 -20.99 11.72
C LEU A 237 -19.24 -19.73 12.42
N LYS A 238 -20.00 -18.89 11.73
CA LYS A 238 -20.60 -17.66 12.29
C LYS A 238 -21.54 -17.94 13.47
N ASN A 239 -22.18 -19.12 13.48
CA ASN A 239 -23.05 -19.57 14.58
C ASN A 239 -22.29 -20.24 15.73
N ASN A 240 -20.94 -20.22 15.74
CA ASN A 240 -20.17 -20.76 16.85
C ASN A 240 -20.54 -20.00 18.17
N PRO A 241 -20.90 -20.71 19.26
CA PRO A 241 -21.33 -20.07 20.50
C PRO A 241 -20.31 -19.09 21.09
N ARG A 242 -19.01 -19.38 20.94
CA ARG A 242 -17.94 -18.54 21.47
C ARG A 242 -17.88 -17.18 20.77
N LEU A 243 -18.09 -17.14 19.46
CA LEU A 243 -18.14 -15.87 18.70
C LEU A 243 -19.27 -14.98 19.20
N LEU A 244 -20.42 -15.57 19.52
CA LEU A 244 -21.59 -14.84 20.02
C LEU A 244 -21.38 -14.37 21.46
N GLU A 245 -20.85 -15.24 22.32
CA GLU A 245 -20.54 -14.94 23.72
C GLU A 245 -19.55 -13.77 23.85
N GLU A 246 -18.48 -13.80 23.06
CA GLU A 246 -17.41 -12.79 23.12
C GLU A 246 -17.64 -11.61 22.16
N SER A 247 -18.73 -11.63 21.38
CA SER A 247 -19.04 -10.63 20.35
C SER A 247 -17.86 -10.38 19.39
N VAL A 248 -17.21 -11.46 18.97
CA VAL A 248 -16.01 -11.38 18.12
C VAL A 248 -16.42 -10.94 16.70
N PRO A 249 -15.78 -9.91 16.12
CA PRO A 249 -15.99 -9.55 14.73
C PRO A 249 -15.74 -10.74 13.79
N PHE A 250 -16.75 -11.09 13.01
CA PHE A 250 -16.70 -12.18 12.02
C PHE A 250 -17.01 -11.63 10.63
N THR A 251 -15.98 -11.46 9.82
CA THR A 251 -16.08 -11.07 8.40
C THR A 251 -16.22 -12.32 7.56
N MET A 252 -17.23 -12.35 6.69
CA MET A 252 -17.52 -13.49 5.83
C MET A 252 -17.54 -13.05 4.37
N GLU A 253 -16.71 -13.69 3.56
CA GLU A 253 -16.77 -13.69 2.11
C GLU A 253 -17.21 -15.09 1.65
N ALA A 254 -18.26 -15.16 0.83
CA ALA A 254 -18.89 -16.41 0.45
C ALA A 254 -19.27 -16.46 -1.04
N ASP A 255 -19.87 -17.59 -1.44
CA ASP A 255 -20.41 -17.88 -2.77
C ASP A 255 -21.11 -16.66 -3.40
N SER A 256 -20.90 -16.44 -4.71
CA SER A 256 -21.34 -15.22 -5.37
C SER A 256 -21.74 -15.44 -6.83
N LEU A 257 -22.98 -15.04 -7.16
CA LEU A 257 -23.48 -15.08 -8.53
C LEU A 257 -23.26 -13.75 -9.25
N ASN A 258 -21.98 -13.42 -9.45
CA ASN A 258 -21.58 -12.19 -10.13
C ASN A 258 -22.17 -12.11 -11.54
N CYS A 259 -22.50 -10.90 -11.98
CA CYS A 259 -23.12 -10.69 -13.28
C CYS A 259 -22.36 -9.69 -14.15
N SER A 260 -22.47 -9.86 -15.47
CA SER A 260 -22.02 -8.87 -16.45
C SER A 260 -23.19 -8.50 -17.36
N VAL A 261 -23.43 -7.21 -17.51
CA VAL A 261 -24.52 -6.63 -18.30
C VAL A 261 -23.95 -6.03 -19.59
N LEU A 262 -24.58 -6.34 -20.72
CA LEU A 262 -24.31 -5.66 -21.98
C LEU A 262 -25.32 -4.52 -22.17
N GLY A 263 -24.85 -3.28 -22.37
CA GLY A 263 -25.70 -2.14 -22.72
C GLY A 263 -26.33 -2.31 -24.10
N LYS A 264 -27.48 -1.69 -24.34
CA LYS A 264 -28.17 -1.77 -25.65
C LYS A 264 -27.40 -1.13 -26.80
N ASP A 265 -26.54 -0.17 -26.50
CA ASP A 265 -25.67 0.52 -27.46
C ASP A 265 -24.42 -0.30 -27.82
N ALA A 266 -24.05 -1.28 -26.99
CA ALA A 266 -22.90 -2.16 -27.20
C ALA A 266 -23.26 -3.33 -28.14
N VAL A 267 -23.53 -3.02 -29.41
CA VAL A 267 -23.93 -3.98 -30.45
C VAL A 267 -22.74 -4.65 -31.14
N PRO A 268 -22.90 -5.80 -31.83
CA PRO A 268 -21.84 -6.42 -32.63
C PRO A 268 -21.13 -5.42 -33.55
N GLY A 269 -19.79 -5.44 -33.54
CA GLY A 269 -18.94 -4.50 -34.28
C GLY A 269 -18.54 -3.25 -33.49
N THR A 270 -19.08 -3.04 -32.29
CA THR A 270 -18.60 -2.01 -31.36
C THR A 270 -17.45 -2.51 -30.49
N PRO A 271 -16.53 -1.63 -30.06
CA PRO A 271 -15.49 -1.98 -29.09
C PRO A 271 -16.05 -2.56 -27.77
N GLU A 272 -17.20 -2.06 -27.32
CA GLU A 272 -17.84 -2.46 -26.07
C GLU A 272 -18.33 -3.91 -26.13
N PHE A 273 -18.94 -4.32 -27.25
CA PHE A 273 -19.33 -5.72 -27.47
C PHE A 273 -18.12 -6.65 -27.47
N ASP A 274 -17.06 -6.30 -28.21
CA ASP A 274 -15.83 -7.10 -28.26
C ASP A 274 -15.14 -7.19 -26.88
N GLN A 275 -15.23 -6.13 -26.08
CA GLN A 275 -14.71 -6.11 -24.72
C GLN A 275 -15.54 -7.01 -23.81
N PHE A 276 -16.87 -6.93 -23.87
CA PHE A 276 -17.80 -7.76 -23.10
C PHE A 276 -17.56 -9.25 -23.35
N ILE A 277 -17.50 -9.68 -24.62
CA ILE A 277 -17.27 -11.09 -24.98
C ILE A 277 -15.93 -11.58 -24.45
N ARG A 278 -14.89 -10.76 -24.58
CA ARG A 278 -13.54 -11.08 -24.08
C ARG A 278 -13.53 -11.21 -22.57
N GLU A 279 -14.21 -10.32 -21.86
CA GLU A 279 -14.27 -10.32 -20.40
C GLU A 279 -15.01 -11.55 -19.88
N VAL A 280 -16.20 -11.84 -20.40
CA VAL A 280 -16.98 -13.03 -20.02
C VAL A 280 -16.15 -14.30 -20.26
N LYS A 281 -15.52 -14.42 -21.45
CA LYS A 281 -14.64 -15.56 -21.74
C LYS A 281 -13.49 -15.66 -20.75
N ASN A 282 -12.79 -14.55 -20.46
CA ASN A 282 -11.66 -14.54 -19.53
C ASN A 282 -12.10 -14.97 -18.12
N GLU A 283 -13.24 -14.47 -17.64
CA GLU A 283 -13.76 -14.77 -16.31
C GLU A 283 -14.24 -16.22 -16.17
N MET A 284 -14.70 -16.85 -17.27
CA MET A 284 -14.98 -18.28 -17.30
C MET A 284 -13.70 -19.15 -17.28
N THR A 285 -12.61 -18.71 -17.91
CA THR A 285 -11.45 -19.59 -18.15
C THR A 285 -10.26 -19.35 -17.21
N VAL A 286 -10.06 -18.13 -16.72
CA VAL A 286 -8.99 -17.81 -15.76
C VAL A 286 -9.22 -18.61 -14.48
N LYS A 287 -8.21 -19.36 -14.05
CA LYS A 287 -8.28 -20.34 -12.96
C LYS A 287 -9.43 -21.33 -13.11
N VAL A 288 -9.80 -21.65 -14.36
CA VAL A 288 -10.91 -22.57 -14.67
C VAL A 288 -12.22 -22.10 -14.01
N GLY A 289 -12.41 -20.77 -13.92
CA GLY A 289 -13.56 -20.15 -13.29
C GLY A 289 -13.64 -20.30 -11.76
N GLN A 290 -12.59 -20.80 -11.09
CA GLN A 290 -12.52 -20.94 -9.62
C GLN A 290 -12.16 -19.61 -8.93
N LYS A 291 -12.80 -18.51 -9.31
CA LYS A 291 -12.69 -17.21 -8.63
C LYS A 291 -14.04 -16.87 -8.02
N CYS A 292 -14.03 -16.37 -6.78
CA CYS A 292 -15.23 -15.85 -6.13
C CYS A 292 -15.85 -14.69 -6.92
N THR A 293 -15.03 -13.97 -7.68
CA THR A 293 -15.39 -12.85 -8.57
C THR A 293 -15.67 -13.25 -10.01
N ALA A 294 -15.67 -14.53 -10.38
CA ALA A 294 -15.94 -14.93 -11.77
C ALA A 294 -17.38 -14.61 -12.18
N ILE A 295 -17.58 -14.20 -13.44
CA ILE A 295 -18.92 -13.97 -14.00
C ILE A 295 -19.66 -15.31 -14.02
N ARG A 296 -20.87 -15.33 -13.46
CA ARG A 296 -21.78 -16.49 -13.43
C ARG A 296 -23.03 -16.26 -14.27
N ARG A 297 -23.46 -15.00 -14.36
CA ARG A 297 -24.68 -14.57 -15.07
C ARG A 297 -24.33 -13.50 -16.10
N VAL A 298 -24.75 -13.70 -17.33
CA VAL A 298 -24.44 -12.83 -18.46
C VAL A 298 -25.77 -12.26 -18.97
N ILE A 299 -26.04 -11.00 -18.63
CA ILE A 299 -27.33 -10.35 -18.83
C ILE A 299 -27.23 -9.48 -20.09
N VAL A 300 -28.02 -9.78 -21.11
CA VAL A 300 -27.89 -9.16 -22.44
C VAL A 300 -29.26 -8.74 -22.98
N PRO A 301 -29.33 -7.72 -23.86
CA PRO A 301 -30.58 -7.38 -24.52
C PRO A 301 -31.18 -8.58 -25.25
N GLU A 302 -32.50 -8.75 -25.20
CA GLU A 302 -33.19 -9.88 -25.82
C GLU A 302 -32.87 -10.02 -27.32
N GLU A 303 -32.68 -8.90 -28.01
CA GLU A 303 -32.30 -8.80 -29.40
C GLU A 303 -30.87 -9.29 -29.72
N MET A 304 -29.98 -9.39 -28.72
CA MET A 304 -28.56 -9.73 -28.90
C MET A 304 -28.15 -11.10 -28.33
N ILE A 305 -29.08 -11.85 -27.74
CA ILE A 305 -28.76 -13.11 -27.05
C ILE A 305 -28.08 -14.15 -27.95
N ASP A 306 -28.53 -14.27 -29.21
CA ASP A 306 -27.97 -15.23 -30.16
C ASP A 306 -26.57 -14.80 -30.66
N ASP A 307 -26.34 -13.50 -30.85
CA ASP A 307 -25.04 -12.96 -31.25
C ASP A 307 -24.00 -13.16 -30.16
N VAL A 308 -24.38 -12.88 -28.91
CA VAL A 308 -23.53 -13.12 -27.74
C VAL A 308 -23.23 -14.61 -27.58
N GLN A 309 -24.24 -15.48 -27.71
CA GLN A 309 -24.05 -16.93 -27.65
C GLN A 309 -23.03 -17.42 -28.67
N LYS A 310 -23.19 -17.04 -29.95
CA LYS A 310 -22.28 -17.43 -31.04
C LYS A 310 -20.87 -16.91 -30.82
N ALA A 311 -20.74 -15.65 -30.42
CA ALA A 311 -19.45 -15.01 -30.18
C ALA A 311 -18.71 -15.68 -29.00
N LEU A 312 -19.39 -15.96 -27.90
CA LEU A 312 -18.81 -16.66 -26.75
C LEU A 312 -18.40 -18.09 -27.12
N ALA A 313 -19.28 -18.88 -27.76
CA ALA A 313 -18.96 -20.23 -28.19
C ALA A 313 -17.69 -20.26 -29.08
N THR A 314 -17.59 -19.34 -30.03
CA THR A 314 -16.42 -19.20 -30.92
C THR A 314 -15.12 -18.87 -30.15
N GLN A 315 -15.20 -18.08 -29.09
CA GLN A 315 -14.01 -17.73 -28.29
C GLN A 315 -13.63 -18.85 -27.32
N LEU A 316 -14.61 -19.56 -26.75
CA LEU A 316 -14.38 -20.69 -25.84
C LEU A 316 -13.77 -21.89 -26.57
N ASP A 317 -14.13 -22.12 -27.85
CA ASP A 317 -13.58 -23.22 -28.67
C ASP A 317 -12.06 -23.12 -28.92
N LYS A 318 -11.50 -21.92 -28.80
CA LYS A 318 -10.06 -21.65 -28.97
C LYS A 318 -9.23 -21.98 -27.72
N ILE A 319 -9.87 -22.40 -26.63
CA ILE A 319 -9.20 -22.57 -25.33
C ILE A 319 -8.63 -23.98 -25.21
N THR A 320 -7.31 -24.05 -25.24
CA THR A 320 -6.54 -25.28 -25.06
C THR A 320 -6.46 -25.67 -23.58
N ILE A 321 -6.78 -26.94 -23.29
CA ILE A 321 -6.81 -27.51 -21.94
C ILE A 321 -5.66 -28.52 -21.80
N GLY A 322 -4.95 -28.54 -20.67
CA GLY A 322 -3.86 -29.50 -20.49
C GLY A 322 -2.93 -29.21 -19.31
N ASP A 323 -1.70 -29.74 -19.38
CA ASP A 323 -0.66 -29.49 -18.37
C ASP A 323 -0.28 -27.99 -18.36
N PRO A 324 -0.47 -27.27 -17.25
CA PRO A 324 -0.18 -25.85 -17.15
C PRO A 324 1.30 -25.47 -17.35
N ARG A 325 2.21 -26.45 -17.38
CA ARG A 325 3.65 -26.24 -17.67
C ARG A 325 3.92 -25.98 -19.14
N LEU A 326 2.99 -26.34 -20.03
CA LEU A 326 3.13 -26.17 -21.47
C LEU A 326 2.65 -24.79 -21.93
N LYS A 327 3.42 -24.14 -22.81
CA LYS A 327 3.18 -22.74 -23.25
C LYS A 327 1.92 -22.59 -24.09
N GLU A 328 1.48 -23.65 -24.76
CA GLU A 328 0.31 -23.71 -25.61
C GLU A 328 -0.99 -23.88 -24.83
N VAL A 329 -0.94 -24.34 -23.57
CA VAL A 329 -2.12 -24.52 -22.71
C VAL A 329 -2.62 -23.15 -22.23
N ARG A 330 -3.93 -22.94 -22.29
CA ARG A 330 -4.59 -21.68 -21.87
C ARG A 330 -5.48 -21.85 -20.65
N MET A 331 -5.93 -23.06 -20.36
CA MET A 331 -6.71 -23.40 -19.18
C MET A 331 -6.21 -24.72 -18.60
N GLY A 332 -5.95 -24.77 -17.30
CA GLY A 332 -5.49 -26.00 -16.65
C GLY A 332 -6.64 -26.80 -16.04
N ALA A 333 -6.49 -27.24 -14.79
CA ALA A 333 -7.42 -28.14 -14.10
C ALA A 333 -8.15 -27.44 -12.92
N LEU A 334 -9.34 -27.95 -12.59
CA LEU A 334 -9.99 -27.67 -11.30
C LEU A 334 -9.15 -28.28 -10.16
N ILE A 335 -9.38 -27.85 -8.93
CA ILE A 335 -8.47 -28.20 -7.83
C ILE A 335 -8.38 -29.70 -7.52
N ASN A 336 -9.47 -30.45 -7.74
CA ASN A 336 -9.50 -31.91 -7.61
C ASN A 336 -10.75 -32.51 -8.28
N LYS A 337 -10.80 -33.84 -8.37
CA LYS A 337 -11.94 -34.60 -8.93
C LYS A 337 -13.26 -34.37 -8.18
N THR A 338 -13.20 -34.20 -6.85
CA THR A 338 -14.42 -33.91 -6.07
C THR A 338 -15.05 -32.59 -6.51
N GLN A 339 -14.23 -31.59 -6.85
CA GLN A 339 -14.71 -30.32 -7.39
C GLN A 339 -15.30 -30.47 -8.79
N VAL A 340 -14.71 -31.32 -9.66
CA VAL A 340 -15.29 -31.63 -10.97
C VAL A 340 -16.73 -32.17 -10.82
N GLU A 341 -16.93 -33.17 -9.95
CA GLU A 341 -18.24 -33.76 -9.73
C GLU A 341 -19.23 -32.80 -9.05
N THR A 342 -18.73 -31.93 -8.17
CA THR A 342 -19.53 -30.85 -7.58
C THR A 342 -20.02 -29.89 -8.66
N VAL A 343 -19.15 -29.44 -9.57
CA VAL A 343 -19.53 -28.55 -10.67
C VAL A 343 -20.56 -29.21 -11.58
N LYS A 344 -20.34 -30.47 -12.00
CA LYS A 344 -21.31 -31.23 -12.83
C LYS A 344 -22.67 -31.33 -12.14
N THR A 345 -22.70 -31.60 -10.85
CA THR A 345 -23.93 -31.69 -10.05
C THR A 345 -24.69 -30.36 -10.04
N GLN A 346 -24.00 -29.22 -9.88
CA GLN A 346 -24.65 -27.91 -9.90
C GLN A 346 -25.14 -27.54 -11.30
N VAL A 347 -24.36 -27.85 -12.35
CA VAL A 347 -24.79 -27.67 -13.75
C VAL A 347 -26.05 -28.50 -14.04
N ALA A 348 -26.12 -29.75 -13.58
CA ALA A 348 -27.30 -30.60 -13.78
C ALA A 348 -28.57 -30.03 -13.12
N LYS A 349 -28.45 -29.30 -12.01
CA LYS A 349 -29.59 -28.60 -11.39
C LYS A 349 -29.99 -27.37 -12.19
N ILE A 350 -29.03 -26.58 -12.66
CA ILE A 350 -29.30 -25.42 -13.53
C ILE A 350 -29.95 -25.87 -14.84
N ALA A 351 -29.53 -27.01 -15.39
CA ALA A 351 -30.03 -27.61 -16.63
C ALA A 351 -31.50 -28.08 -16.55
N GLN A 352 -32.14 -28.04 -15.37
CA GLN A 352 -33.57 -28.32 -15.24
C GLN A 352 -34.43 -27.23 -15.90
N THR A 353 -33.91 -26.00 -16.04
CA THR A 353 -34.63 -24.89 -16.68
C THR A 353 -33.82 -24.16 -17.74
N ALA A 354 -32.49 -24.19 -17.66
CA ALA A 354 -31.60 -23.60 -18.65
C ALA A 354 -31.05 -24.65 -19.63
N GLU A 355 -30.80 -24.25 -20.87
CA GLU A 355 -30.22 -25.11 -21.91
C GLU A 355 -28.69 -25.02 -21.89
N MET A 356 -27.99 -26.14 -22.05
CA MET A 356 -26.54 -26.13 -22.28
C MET A 356 -26.28 -25.84 -23.77
N VAL A 357 -25.80 -24.64 -24.09
CA VAL A 357 -25.60 -24.16 -25.47
C VAL A 357 -24.15 -24.23 -25.96
N TYR A 358 -23.20 -24.49 -25.06
CA TYR A 358 -21.81 -24.81 -25.38
C TYR A 358 -21.21 -25.70 -24.28
N GLY A 359 -20.32 -26.61 -24.69
CA GLY A 359 -19.67 -27.57 -23.80
C GLY A 359 -20.47 -28.86 -23.64
N ASN A 360 -19.93 -29.80 -22.86
CA ASN A 360 -20.57 -31.06 -22.49
C ASN A 360 -19.81 -31.73 -21.31
N PHE A 361 -20.32 -32.86 -20.82
CA PHE A 361 -19.66 -33.69 -19.81
C PHE A 361 -18.79 -34.82 -20.40
N ASP A 362 -18.62 -34.85 -21.71
CA ASP A 362 -17.80 -35.88 -22.38
C ASP A 362 -16.32 -35.75 -22.01
N GLU A 363 -15.52 -36.74 -22.39
CA GLU A 363 -14.08 -36.72 -22.16
C GLU A 363 -13.43 -35.44 -22.71
N VAL A 364 -12.56 -34.86 -21.87
CA VAL A 364 -11.79 -33.66 -22.19
C VAL A 364 -10.54 -34.08 -22.95
N GLN A 365 -10.31 -33.49 -24.13
CA GLN A 365 -9.02 -33.64 -24.79
C GLN A 365 -8.01 -32.70 -24.13
N THR A 366 -6.87 -33.27 -23.70
CA THR A 366 -5.83 -32.56 -22.97
C THR A 366 -4.50 -32.59 -23.70
N ILE A 367 -3.76 -31.48 -23.63
CA ILE A 367 -2.38 -31.39 -24.12
C ILE A 367 -1.42 -31.73 -22.98
N GLY A 368 -0.60 -32.77 -23.15
CA GLY A 368 0.48 -33.12 -22.21
C GLY A 368 0.03 -33.67 -20.85
N ALA A 369 -1.25 -33.98 -20.66
CA ALA A 369 -1.78 -34.54 -19.41
C ALA A 369 -2.76 -35.69 -19.69
N ASP A 370 -2.94 -36.59 -18.72
CA ASP A 370 -3.95 -37.65 -18.75
C ASP A 370 -5.30 -37.11 -18.27
N ALA A 371 -6.24 -36.94 -19.20
CA ALA A 371 -7.58 -36.41 -18.92
C ALA A 371 -8.37 -37.24 -17.89
N THR A 372 -8.14 -38.54 -17.83
CA THR A 372 -8.87 -39.45 -16.93
C THR A 372 -8.39 -39.31 -15.49
N LYS A 373 -7.09 -39.04 -15.29
CA LYS A 373 -6.49 -38.84 -13.97
C LYS A 373 -6.61 -37.41 -13.46
N GLY A 374 -6.40 -36.42 -14.33
CA GLY A 374 -6.46 -35.01 -13.96
C GLY A 374 -7.87 -34.45 -13.80
N SER A 375 -7.98 -33.31 -13.13
CA SER A 375 -9.25 -32.68 -12.74
C SER A 375 -9.76 -31.68 -13.79
N PHE A 376 -9.80 -32.10 -15.05
CA PHE A 376 -10.14 -31.24 -16.17
C PHE A 376 -11.66 -31.14 -16.40
N LEU A 377 -12.11 -29.97 -16.86
CA LEU A 377 -13.50 -29.71 -17.27
C LEU A 377 -13.52 -28.67 -18.40
N LYS A 378 -14.33 -28.89 -19.44
CA LYS A 378 -14.54 -27.91 -20.52
C LYS A 378 -15.33 -26.71 -20.00
N PRO A 379 -15.19 -25.51 -20.60
CA PRO A 379 -16.11 -24.42 -20.33
C PRO A 379 -17.54 -24.80 -20.72
N ILE A 380 -18.51 -24.40 -19.91
CA ILE A 380 -19.93 -24.69 -20.12
C ILE A 380 -20.68 -23.36 -20.17
N LEU A 381 -21.38 -23.11 -21.28
CA LEU A 381 -22.28 -21.97 -21.42
C LEU A 381 -23.71 -22.47 -21.36
N MET A 382 -24.47 -21.97 -20.39
CA MET A 382 -25.90 -22.22 -20.24
C MET A 382 -26.69 -21.05 -20.82
N ARG A 383 -27.96 -21.26 -21.20
CA ARG A 383 -28.90 -20.24 -21.64
C ARG A 383 -30.23 -20.38 -20.90
N GLU A 384 -30.67 -19.32 -20.24
CA GLU A 384 -31.98 -19.24 -19.60
C GLU A 384 -32.83 -18.17 -20.28
N ASN A 385 -33.88 -18.61 -20.98
CA ASN A 385 -34.74 -17.72 -21.77
C ASN A 385 -35.81 -17.01 -20.92
N ASN A 386 -36.11 -17.50 -19.71
CA ASN A 386 -37.14 -16.94 -18.84
C ASN A 386 -36.60 -16.66 -17.42
N PRO A 387 -35.57 -15.80 -17.27
CA PRO A 387 -34.80 -15.66 -16.03
C PRO A 387 -35.59 -15.06 -14.86
N PHE A 388 -36.73 -14.41 -15.10
CA PHE A 388 -37.63 -13.95 -14.03
C PHE A 388 -38.53 -15.07 -13.48
N LYS A 389 -38.80 -16.10 -14.27
CA LYS A 389 -39.64 -17.25 -13.88
C LYS A 389 -38.79 -18.40 -13.33
N ASN A 390 -37.69 -18.69 -14.02
CA ASN A 390 -36.81 -19.81 -13.73
C ASN A 390 -35.64 -19.33 -12.86
N ILE A 391 -35.82 -19.40 -11.54
CA ILE A 391 -34.92 -18.74 -10.59
C ILE A 391 -33.64 -19.52 -10.26
N MET A 392 -33.49 -20.77 -10.73
CA MET A 392 -32.34 -21.62 -10.39
C MET A 392 -30.99 -20.98 -10.73
N VAL A 393 -30.92 -20.25 -11.86
CA VAL A 393 -29.74 -19.51 -12.31
C VAL A 393 -29.34 -18.36 -11.36
N HIS A 394 -30.26 -17.93 -10.52
CA HIS A 394 -30.05 -16.90 -9.49
C HIS A 394 -29.84 -17.51 -8.11
N GLU A 395 -29.87 -18.84 -7.96
CA GLU A 395 -29.76 -19.53 -6.67
C GLU A 395 -28.60 -20.50 -6.59
N ILE A 396 -28.18 -21.10 -7.71
CA ILE A 396 -27.17 -22.15 -7.75
C ILE A 396 -25.89 -21.63 -8.40
N GLU A 397 -24.78 -21.73 -7.67
CA GLU A 397 -23.45 -21.47 -8.23
C GLU A 397 -22.77 -22.79 -8.61
N ALA A 398 -22.29 -22.86 -9.85
CA ALA A 398 -21.34 -23.88 -10.31
C ALA A 398 -19.92 -23.27 -10.28
N PHE A 399 -19.16 -23.54 -9.21
CA PHE A 399 -17.84 -22.95 -8.97
C PHE A 399 -16.74 -23.58 -9.86
N GLY A 400 -16.78 -23.22 -11.14
CA GLY A 400 -15.93 -23.71 -12.22
C GLY A 400 -16.13 -22.87 -13.49
N PRO A 401 -15.80 -23.38 -14.69
CA PRO A 401 -15.81 -22.60 -15.92
C PRO A 401 -17.22 -22.54 -16.53
N VAL A 402 -18.19 -22.08 -15.73
CA VAL A 402 -19.62 -22.10 -16.05
C VAL A 402 -20.22 -20.70 -15.97
N SER A 403 -21.00 -20.31 -16.98
CA SER A 403 -21.80 -19.09 -17.01
C SER A 403 -23.15 -19.33 -17.67
N THR A 404 -24.15 -18.52 -17.33
CA THR A 404 -25.49 -18.56 -17.95
C THR A 404 -25.82 -17.23 -18.63
N ILE A 405 -26.11 -17.25 -19.93
CA ILE A 405 -26.65 -16.09 -20.66
C ILE A 405 -28.16 -15.97 -20.46
N MET A 406 -28.66 -14.75 -20.31
CA MET A 406 -30.08 -14.48 -20.08
C MET A 406 -30.51 -13.11 -20.64
N PRO A 407 -31.73 -12.99 -21.20
CA PRO A 407 -32.19 -11.78 -21.85
C PRO A 407 -32.78 -10.75 -20.85
N TYR A 408 -32.76 -9.48 -21.24
CA TYR A 408 -33.53 -8.38 -20.62
C TYR A 408 -34.12 -7.45 -21.69
N LYS A 409 -35.20 -6.74 -21.36
CA LYS A 409 -35.89 -5.82 -22.31
C LYS A 409 -35.50 -4.35 -22.15
N ASN A 410 -35.30 -3.89 -20.93
CA ASN A 410 -34.93 -2.52 -20.59
C ASN A 410 -33.96 -2.49 -19.39
N LEU A 411 -33.38 -1.32 -19.11
CA LEU A 411 -32.37 -1.18 -18.07
C LEU A 411 -32.89 -1.57 -16.67
N ASP A 412 -34.15 -1.28 -16.37
CA ASP A 412 -34.77 -1.66 -15.09
C ASP A 412 -34.81 -3.19 -14.93
N GLU A 413 -35.13 -3.93 -15.99
CA GLU A 413 -35.03 -5.39 -15.97
C GLU A 413 -33.59 -5.88 -15.79
N ALA A 414 -32.60 -5.25 -16.43
CA ALA A 414 -31.19 -5.61 -16.24
C ALA A 414 -30.74 -5.39 -14.78
N ILE A 415 -31.14 -4.29 -14.16
CA ILE A 415 -30.89 -3.99 -12.74
C ILE A 415 -31.59 -5.03 -11.85
N ALA A 416 -32.86 -5.31 -12.09
CA ALA A 416 -33.62 -6.30 -11.33
C ALA A 416 -32.97 -7.69 -11.42
N LEU A 417 -32.59 -8.12 -12.61
CA LEU A 417 -31.86 -9.38 -12.81
C LEU A 417 -30.53 -9.37 -12.08
N ALA A 418 -29.73 -8.30 -12.16
CA ALA A 418 -28.47 -8.20 -11.42
C ALA A 418 -28.70 -8.41 -9.91
N GLN A 419 -29.74 -7.82 -9.34
CA GLN A 419 -30.11 -7.92 -7.92
C GLN A 419 -30.64 -9.32 -7.52
N MET A 420 -31.23 -10.10 -8.45
CA MET A 420 -31.75 -11.45 -8.16
C MET A 420 -30.68 -12.45 -7.67
N GLY A 421 -29.38 -12.14 -7.81
CA GLY A 421 -28.30 -12.88 -7.16
C GLY A 421 -28.33 -12.84 -5.62
N LYS A 422 -29.18 -11.99 -5.03
CA LYS A 422 -29.36 -11.80 -3.57
C LYS A 422 -28.10 -11.28 -2.89
N GLY A 423 -27.41 -10.36 -3.55
CA GLY A 423 -26.13 -9.80 -3.11
C GLY A 423 -24.93 -10.53 -3.72
N SER A 424 -24.00 -9.79 -4.32
CA SER A 424 -22.86 -10.33 -5.05
C SER A 424 -21.59 -9.53 -4.78
N LEU A 425 -20.43 -10.13 -5.03
CA LEU A 425 -19.13 -9.48 -4.82
C LEU A 425 -18.93 -8.41 -5.88
N VAL A 426 -19.24 -8.72 -7.13
CA VAL A 426 -19.02 -7.80 -8.25
C VAL A 426 -20.10 -7.93 -9.32
N SER A 427 -20.39 -6.81 -9.99
CA SER A 427 -20.99 -6.84 -11.33
C SER A 427 -20.21 -5.98 -12.32
N SER A 428 -20.52 -6.11 -13.61
CA SER A 428 -20.05 -5.20 -14.66
C SER A 428 -21.18 -4.76 -15.58
N ILE A 429 -21.01 -3.60 -16.22
CA ILE A 429 -21.79 -3.17 -17.37
C ILE A 429 -20.86 -2.70 -18.48
N PHE A 430 -21.13 -3.08 -19.73
CA PHE A 430 -20.38 -2.65 -20.91
C PHE A 430 -21.26 -1.79 -21.81
N THR A 431 -20.93 -0.51 -21.91
CA THR A 431 -21.71 0.51 -22.63
C THR A 431 -20.81 1.72 -22.92
N ASN A 432 -21.07 2.44 -24.00
CA ASN A 432 -20.45 3.72 -24.34
C ASN A 432 -21.36 4.92 -23.99
N ASP A 433 -22.47 4.68 -23.29
CA ASP A 433 -23.41 5.70 -22.83
C ASP A 433 -23.29 5.92 -21.32
N ASP A 434 -22.82 7.11 -20.94
CA ASP A 434 -22.62 7.49 -19.53
C ASP A 434 -23.92 7.55 -18.73
N ALA A 435 -25.07 7.81 -19.36
CA ALA A 435 -26.36 7.80 -18.69
C ALA A 435 -26.78 6.36 -18.35
N ILE A 436 -26.60 5.42 -19.28
CA ILE A 436 -26.82 3.99 -19.03
C ILE A 436 -25.89 3.49 -17.91
N ALA A 437 -24.61 3.86 -17.98
CA ALA A 437 -23.63 3.50 -16.96
C ALA A 437 -24.02 4.04 -15.57
N ARG A 438 -24.36 5.33 -15.47
CA ARG A 438 -24.81 5.96 -14.23
C ARG A 438 -26.04 5.26 -13.66
N ASP A 439 -27.07 5.07 -14.47
CA ASP A 439 -28.36 4.57 -14.03
C ASP A 439 -28.26 3.10 -13.57
N TYR A 440 -27.49 2.27 -14.30
CA TYR A 440 -27.17 0.92 -13.86
C TYR A 440 -26.39 0.90 -12.54
N VAL A 441 -25.30 1.69 -12.44
CA VAL A 441 -24.44 1.70 -11.25
C VAL A 441 -25.25 2.08 -10.02
N ILE A 442 -26.02 3.17 -10.08
CA ILE A 442 -26.83 3.64 -8.95
C ILE A 442 -27.94 2.62 -8.62
N GLY A 443 -28.60 2.04 -9.62
CA GLY A 443 -29.65 1.04 -9.42
C GLY A 443 -29.14 -0.29 -8.84
N ALA A 444 -27.95 -0.74 -9.21
CA ALA A 444 -27.43 -2.06 -8.85
C ALA A 444 -26.50 -2.06 -7.61
N ALA A 445 -25.90 -0.93 -7.23
CA ALA A 445 -24.85 -0.85 -6.20
C ALA A 445 -25.29 -1.38 -4.82
N SER A 446 -26.57 -1.27 -4.46
CA SER A 446 -27.08 -1.80 -3.18
C SER A 446 -26.90 -3.32 -3.00
N HIS A 447 -26.67 -4.05 -4.10
CA HIS A 447 -26.50 -5.50 -4.11
C HIS A 447 -25.08 -5.94 -4.53
N HIS A 448 -24.15 -5.03 -4.77
CA HIS A 448 -22.81 -5.36 -5.26
C HIS A 448 -21.74 -4.58 -4.50
N GLY A 449 -20.70 -5.26 -3.98
CA GLY A 449 -19.58 -4.56 -3.34
C GLY A 449 -18.66 -3.82 -4.32
N ARG A 450 -18.69 -4.22 -5.60
CA ARG A 450 -17.97 -3.54 -6.69
C ARG A 450 -18.75 -3.58 -8.00
N ILE A 451 -18.70 -2.51 -8.77
CA ILE A 451 -19.22 -2.47 -10.15
C ILE A 451 -18.12 -1.98 -11.08
N LEU A 452 -17.88 -2.71 -12.18
CA LEU A 452 -17.00 -2.29 -13.27
C LEU A 452 -17.82 -1.74 -14.43
N VAL A 453 -17.55 -0.50 -14.84
CA VAL A 453 -18.09 0.08 -16.08
C VAL A 453 -17.05 -0.06 -17.18
N GLY A 454 -17.32 -0.91 -18.18
CA GLY A 454 -16.45 -1.18 -19.31
C GLY A 454 -16.81 -0.36 -20.54
N ASN A 455 -15.83 0.36 -21.10
CA ASN A 455 -15.96 1.07 -22.37
C ASN A 455 -14.59 1.18 -23.08
N ARG A 456 -14.60 1.69 -24.31
CA ARG A 456 -13.38 1.87 -25.13
C ARG A 456 -12.29 2.74 -24.48
N ASP A 457 -12.64 3.68 -23.61
CA ASP A 457 -11.68 4.62 -23.02
C ASP A 457 -10.86 3.96 -21.90
N MET A 458 -11.52 3.15 -21.07
CA MET A 458 -10.85 2.40 -19.98
C MET A 458 -10.22 1.09 -20.44
N ALA A 459 -10.63 0.53 -21.59
CA ALA A 459 -10.30 -0.84 -22.00
C ALA A 459 -8.80 -1.18 -21.98
N LYS A 460 -7.93 -0.23 -22.35
CA LYS A 460 -6.47 -0.42 -22.38
C LYS A 460 -5.82 -0.50 -21.00
N GLN A 461 -6.47 0.04 -19.97
CA GLN A 461 -5.95 0.13 -18.61
C GLN A 461 -6.80 -0.66 -17.59
N SER A 462 -7.87 -1.32 -18.07
CA SER A 462 -8.76 -2.11 -17.22
C SER A 462 -8.00 -3.22 -16.51
N THR A 463 -8.25 -3.35 -15.22
CA THR A 463 -7.74 -4.46 -14.40
C THR A 463 -8.62 -5.71 -14.51
N GLY A 464 -9.77 -5.61 -15.18
CA GLY A 464 -10.74 -6.69 -15.34
C GLY A 464 -11.76 -6.79 -14.21
N HIS A 465 -12.84 -7.52 -14.47
CA HIS A 465 -13.94 -7.83 -13.58
C HIS A 465 -13.45 -8.66 -12.39
N GLY A 466 -12.69 -9.72 -12.66
CA GLY A 466 -12.32 -10.73 -11.68
C GLY A 466 -11.11 -10.44 -10.80
N SER A 467 -10.48 -9.27 -10.91
CA SER A 467 -9.28 -8.90 -10.15
C SER A 467 -9.62 -7.88 -9.05
N PRO A 468 -9.74 -8.30 -7.77
CA PRO A 468 -9.91 -7.36 -6.67
C PRO A 468 -8.63 -6.54 -6.46
N LEU A 469 -8.77 -5.21 -6.43
CA LEU A 469 -7.64 -4.31 -6.22
C LEU A 469 -7.50 -3.95 -4.74
N PRO A 470 -6.28 -3.91 -4.16
CA PRO A 470 -6.07 -3.63 -2.74
C PRO A 470 -6.66 -2.30 -2.24
N MET A 471 -6.81 -1.33 -3.15
CA MET A 471 -7.35 0.00 -2.84
C MET A 471 -8.88 0.07 -2.92
N LEU A 472 -9.54 -0.95 -3.47
CA LEU A 472 -10.99 -1.02 -3.64
C LEU A 472 -11.56 -2.07 -2.69
N VAL A 473 -12.81 -1.89 -2.27
CA VAL A 473 -13.49 -2.86 -1.40
C VAL A 473 -13.64 -4.19 -2.13
N HIS A 474 -13.30 -5.28 -1.45
CA HIS A 474 -13.63 -6.64 -1.85
C HIS A 474 -14.60 -7.22 -0.83
N GLY A 475 -15.76 -7.68 -1.27
CA GLY A 475 -16.85 -8.04 -0.38
C GLY A 475 -18.18 -7.76 -1.06
N GLY A 476 -19.28 -8.02 -0.36
CA GLY A 476 -20.61 -7.80 -0.92
C GLY A 476 -21.72 -8.18 0.05
N PRO A 477 -22.93 -7.60 -0.11
CA PRO A 477 -24.05 -7.85 0.76
C PRO A 477 -24.64 -9.25 0.57
N GLY A 478 -25.56 -9.64 1.47
CA GLY A 478 -26.41 -10.82 1.29
C GLY A 478 -25.63 -12.12 1.13
N ARG A 479 -25.82 -12.80 -0.01
CA ARG A 479 -25.21 -14.11 -0.30
C ARG A 479 -23.68 -14.07 -0.25
N ALA A 480 -23.07 -13.00 -0.75
CA ALA A 480 -21.63 -12.80 -0.74
C ALA A 480 -21.02 -12.71 0.66
N GLY A 481 -21.86 -12.61 1.70
CA GLY A 481 -21.50 -12.81 3.11
C GLY A 481 -21.67 -11.58 3.99
N GLY A 482 -21.81 -10.39 3.38
CA GLY A 482 -21.99 -9.12 4.08
C GLY A 482 -20.69 -8.51 4.62
N GLY A 483 -19.55 -9.18 4.41
CA GLY A 483 -18.24 -8.69 4.80
C GLY A 483 -17.64 -7.70 3.81
N GLU A 484 -16.67 -6.93 4.30
CA GLU A 484 -15.76 -6.11 3.51
C GLU A 484 -14.31 -6.48 3.88
N GLU A 485 -13.47 -6.55 2.86
CA GLU A 485 -12.01 -6.77 2.89
C GLU A 485 -11.34 -5.73 1.98
N MET A 486 -10.02 -5.60 2.07
CA MET A 486 -9.24 -4.63 1.28
C MET A 486 -9.73 -3.18 1.44
N GLY A 487 -10.03 -2.43 0.36
CA GLY A 487 -10.56 -1.06 0.45
C GLY A 487 -9.55 -0.01 0.92
N GLY A 488 -8.26 -0.30 0.76
CA GLY A 488 -7.15 0.55 1.21
C GLY A 488 -7.16 0.71 2.74
N VAL A 489 -7.27 1.96 3.20
CA VAL A 489 -7.33 2.27 4.64
C VAL A 489 -8.53 1.59 5.33
N ARG A 490 -9.62 1.29 4.63
CA ARG A 490 -10.82 0.66 5.21
C ARG A 490 -10.52 -0.71 5.83
N GLY A 491 -9.84 -1.59 5.10
CA GLY A 491 -9.51 -2.94 5.56
C GLY A 491 -8.56 -2.96 6.74
N ILE A 492 -7.63 -1.99 6.82
CA ILE A 492 -6.77 -1.81 8.01
C ILE A 492 -7.62 -1.51 9.25
N LYS A 493 -8.66 -0.67 9.11
CA LYS A 493 -9.53 -0.26 10.22
C LYS A 493 -10.34 -1.42 10.82
N HIS A 494 -10.59 -2.51 10.08
CA HIS A 494 -11.28 -3.70 10.61
C HIS A 494 -10.52 -4.36 11.77
N TYR A 495 -9.19 -4.21 11.79
CA TYR A 495 -8.31 -4.80 12.81
C TYR A 495 -7.96 -3.81 13.94
N MET A 496 -8.62 -2.64 13.96
CA MET A 496 -8.43 -1.59 14.95
C MET A 496 -9.70 -1.39 15.78
N GLN A 497 -9.53 -0.86 16.98
CA GLN A 497 -10.63 -0.42 17.82
C GLN A 497 -10.80 1.09 17.69
N ARG A 498 -11.96 1.51 17.19
CA ARG A 498 -12.37 2.91 17.22
C ARG A 498 -12.80 3.28 18.64
N CYS A 499 -12.28 4.40 19.15
CA CYS A 499 -12.62 4.93 20.46
C CYS A 499 -12.87 6.43 20.33
N ALA A 500 -14.03 6.90 20.81
CA ALA A 500 -14.29 8.31 20.98
C ALA A 500 -13.65 8.78 22.29
N ILE A 501 -12.70 9.70 22.20
CA ILE A 501 -12.09 10.37 23.35
C ILE A 501 -12.70 11.75 23.51
N GLN A 502 -12.88 12.17 24.76
CA GLN A 502 -13.45 13.48 25.10
C GLN A 502 -12.56 14.16 26.14
N GLY A 503 -12.43 15.48 26.05
CA GLY A 503 -11.60 16.23 26.98
C GLY A 503 -11.41 17.69 26.59
N SER A 504 -10.50 18.34 27.30
CA SER A 504 -10.08 19.70 26.92
C SER A 504 -9.26 19.67 25.63
N PRO A 505 -9.27 20.75 24.82
CA PRO A 505 -8.42 20.84 23.62
C PRO A 505 -6.94 20.58 23.89
N THR A 506 -6.45 21.02 25.05
CA THR A 506 -5.06 20.76 25.48
C THR A 506 -4.80 19.27 25.66
N THR A 507 -5.67 18.57 26.39
CA THR A 507 -5.51 17.13 26.63
C THR A 507 -5.66 16.32 25.35
N ILE A 508 -6.63 16.66 24.49
CA ILE A 508 -6.81 16.01 23.20
C ILE A 508 -5.60 16.24 22.28
N THR A 509 -4.96 17.42 22.35
CA THR A 509 -3.70 17.69 21.64
C THR A 509 -2.59 16.74 22.09
N GLU A 510 -2.38 16.55 23.39
CA GLU A 510 -1.35 15.64 23.90
C GLU A 510 -1.65 14.17 23.56
N ILE A 511 -2.92 13.76 23.57
CA ILE A 511 -3.30 12.38 23.22
C ILE A 511 -3.08 12.12 21.73
N THR A 512 -3.53 13.02 20.86
CA THR A 512 -3.53 12.80 19.40
C THR A 512 -2.20 13.17 18.73
N GLY A 513 -1.39 14.02 19.36
CA GLY A 513 -0.26 14.67 18.71
C GLY A 513 -0.70 15.64 17.60
N ILE A 514 -1.95 16.09 17.62
CA ILE A 514 -2.51 17.08 16.69
C ILE A 514 -3.04 18.25 17.50
N TYR A 515 -2.49 19.44 17.29
CA TYR A 515 -2.94 20.66 17.95
C TYR A 515 -4.41 20.93 17.65
N GLN A 516 -5.17 21.18 18.71
CA GLN A 516 -6.56 21.60 18.65
C GLN A 516 -6.66 23.10 18.91
N ALA A 517 -7.54 23.81 18.19
CA ALA A 517 -7.81 25.21 18.48
C ALA A 517 -8.24 25.39 19.95
N ASN A 518 -7.88 26.52 20.57
CA ASN A 518 -8.07 26.80 22.01
C ASN A 518 -7.28 25.90 22.98
N ALA A 519 -6.40 25.02 22.50
CA ALA A 519 -5.44 24.33 23.35
C ALA A 519 -4.37 25.30 23.86
N LYS A 520 -3.79 25.01 25.02
CA LYS A 520 -2.67 25.78 25.56
C LYS A 520 -1.50 25.77 24.58
N TYR A 521 -0.97 26.96 24.29
CA TYR A 521 0.24 27.12 23.50
C TYR A 521 1.47 26.64 24.28
N LYS A 522 2.44 26.05 23.56
CA LYS A 522 3.79 25.79 24.06
C LYS A 522 4.71 26.84 23.45
N GLU A 523 5.00 27.91 24.18
CA GLU A 523 5.81 29.03 23.65
C GLU A 523 7.19 28.52 23.20
N ALA A 524 7.57 28.83 21.97
CA ALA A 524 8.86 28.44 21.41
C ALA A 524 9.97 29.37 21.92
N PRO A 525 11.11 28.84 22.43
CA PRO A 525 12.23 29.67 22.86
C PRO A 525 12.84 30.50 21.73
N GLU A 526 12.88 29.93 20.53
CA GLU A 526 13.29 30.60 19.30
C GLU A 526 12.17 30.56 18.25
N HIS A 527 12.39 31.26 17.14
CA HIS A 527 11.48 31.22 16.00
C HIS A 527 11.27 29.77 15.51
N PRO A 528 10.03 29.26 15.39
CA PRO A 528 9.76 27.85 15.10
C PRO A 528 10.39 27.33 13.80
N PHE A 529 10.56 28.19 12.78
CA PHE A 529 11.23 27.84 11.51
C PHE A 529 12.76 27.65 11.60
N LYS A 530 13.37 27.86 12.76
CA LYS A 530 14.78 27.55 13.00
C LYS A 530 15.02 26.11 13.45
N TYR A 531 13.96 25.42 13.87
CA TYR A 531 14.06 24.05 14.38
C TYR A 531 14.04 23.03 13.25
N HIS A 532 14.78 21.93 13.44
CA HIS A 532 14.66 20.75 12.58
C HIS A 532 13.38 19.99 12.92
N TRP A 533 12.96 19.11 12.01
CA TRP A 533 11.68 18.39 12.12
C TRP A 533 11.52 17.62 13.44
N GLU A 534 12.60 17.06 13.99
CA GLU A 534 12.61 16.32 15.26
C GLU A 534 12.29 17.21 16.47
N ASP A 535 12.80 18.44 16.50
CA ASP A 535 12.67 19.37 17.64
C ASP A 535 11.31 20.06 17.71
N ILE A 536 10.57 20.06 16.59
CA ILE A 536 9.25 20.65 16.53
C ILE A 536 8.25 19.70 17.20
N GLN A 537 7.35 20.25 18.02
CA GLN A 537 6.28 19.49 18.66
C GLN A 537 4.91 20.13 18.43
N PRO A 538 3.83 19.33 18.36
CA PRO A 538 2.46 19.86 18.32
C PRO A 538 2.21 20.83 19.47
N GLY A 539 1.62 21.99 19.15
CA GLY A 539 1.37 23.08 20.08
C GLY A 539 2.53 24.07 20.26
N MET A 540 3.73 23.80 19.71
CA MET A 540 4.84 24.77 19.67
C MET A 540 4.38 26.03 18.93
N SER A 541 4.41 27.19 19.57
CA SER A 541 3.77 28.41 19.07
C SER A 541 4.67 29.65 19.10
N LEU A 542 4.43 30.56 18.15
CA LEU A 542 5.05 31.88 18.06
C LEU A 542 4.01 33.01 18.13
N LYS A 543 4.17 33.82 19.17
CA LYS A 543 3.99 35.29 19.31
C LYS A 543 4.50 36.24 18.22
N THR A 544 3.82 36.55 17.11
CA THR A 544 4.37 37.59 16.20
C THR A 544 4.18 39.02 16.74
N HIS A 545 4.96 39.96 16.19
CA HIS A 545 4.73 41.40 16.38
C HIS A 545 3.50 41.88 15.57
N LYS A 546 3.04 43.11 15.83
CA LYS A 546 1.83 43.66 15.21
C LYS A 546 2.11 44.36 13.88
N ARG A 547 1.14 44.37 12.96
CA ARG A 547 1.13 45.17 11.73
C ARG A 547 -0.23 45.86 11.55
N THR A 548 -0.21 47.17 11.31
CA THR A 548 -1.40 47.95 10.98
C THR A 548 -1.58 48.03 9.47
N PHE A 549 -2.80 47.84 8.98
CA PHE A 549 -3.14 47.96 7.57
C PHE A 549 -3.55 49.39 7.24
N THR A 550 -3.03 49.93 6.15
CA THR A 550 -3.38 51.27 5.67
C THR A 550 -4.26 51.19 4.41
N ASP A 551 -4.95 52.27 4.07
CA ASP A 551 -5.71 52.36 2.80
C ASP A 551 -4.77 52.15 1.60
N THR A 552 -3.54 52.69 1.69
CA THR A 552 -2.48 52.50 0.70
C THR A 552 -2.07 51.05 0.55
N ASP A 553 -1.98 50.26 1.64
CA ASP A 553 -1.69 48.82 1.54
C ASP A 553 -2.78 48.09 0.74
N ILE A 554 -4.04 48.39 1.02
CA ILE A 554 -5.19 47.76 0.35
C ILE A 554 -5.17 48.09 -1.15
N ILE A 555 -4.99 49.36 -1.51
CA ILE A 555 -4.92 49.81 -2.91
C ILE A 555 -3.69 49.23 -3.62
N ASN A 556 -2.53 49.22 -2.97
CA ASN A 556 -1.31 48.66 -3.55
C ASN A 556 -1.45 47.16 -3.81
N PHE A 557 -2.08 46.43 -2.88
CA PHE A 557 -2.36 45.02 -3.08
C PHE A 557 -3.32 44.79 -4.23
N ALA A 558 -4.42 45.55 -4.33
CA ALA A 558 -5.34 45.50 -5.45
C ALA A 558 -4.63 45.74 -6.80
N ASN A 559 -3.75 46.75 -6.87
CA ASN A 559 -2.99 47.06 -8.07
C ASN A 559 -1.96 45.98 -8.42
N LEU A 560 -1.32 45.36 -7.41
CA LEU A 560 -0.33 44.30 -7.61
C LEU A 560 -0.97 42.99 -8.07
N THR A 561 -2.07 42.58 -7.43
CA THR A 561 -2.74 41.30 -7.70
C THR A 561 -3.77 41.38 -8.81
N TRP A 562 -4.16 42.60 -9.20
CA TRP A 562 -5.26 42.87 -10.12
C TRP A 562 -6.64 42.48 -9.57
N ASP A 563 -6.74 42.22 -8.26
CA ASP A 563 -8.02 42.06 -7.59
C ASP A 563 -8.58 43.45 -7.29
N HIS A 564 -9.40 43.98 -8.19
CA HIS A 564 -10.11 45.25 -7.97
C HIS A 564 -11.56 45.03 -7.51
N PHE A 565 -11.85 43.93 -6.81
CA PHE A 565 -13.20 43.67 -6.29
C PHE A 565 -13.73 44.84 -5.46
N TYR A 566 -15.00 45.22 -5.70
CA TYR A 566 -15.57 46.49 -5.27
C TYR A 566 -15.45 46.74 -3.76
N ALA A 567 -15.52 45.69 -2.93
CA ALA A 567 -15.40 45.82 -1.48
C ALA A 567 -14.05 46.40 -1.02
N HIS A 568 -13.02 46.27 -1.85
CA HIS A 568 -11.66 46.75 -1.59
C HIS A 568 -11.33 48.06 -2.30
N THR A 569 -12.02 48.38 -3.39
CA THR A 569 -11.61 49.45 -4.32
C THR A 569 -12.64 50.57 -4.44
N ASP A 570 -13.94 50.28 -4.31
CA ASP A 570 -15.04 51.21 -4.52
C ASP A 570 -15.93 51.35 -3.27
N ILE A 571 -15.70 52.42 -2.51
CA ILE A 571 -16.47 52.75 -1.30
C ILE A 571 -17.91 53.18 -1.60
N THR A 572 -18.24 53.52 -2.85
CA THR A 572 -19.59 53.97 -3.23
C THR A 572 -20.54 52.81 -3.54
N SER A 573 -19.99 51.61 -3.75
CA SER A 573 -20.73 50.38 -4.10
C SER A 573 -20.91 49.42 -2.92
N LEU A 574 -20.80 49.89 -1.68
CA LEU A 574 -20.94 49.05 -0.48
C LEU A 574 -22.39 48.87 -0.01
N ASP A 575 -23.32 49.69 -0.52
CA ASP A 575 -24.74 49.61 -0.17
C ASP A 575 -25.33 48.25 -0.58
N GLY A 576 -26.00 47.58 0.37
CA GLY A 576 -26.54 46.23 0.19
C GLY A 576 -25.53 45.10 0.39
N SER A 577 -24.25 45.41 0.64
CA SER A 577 -23.23 44.43 1.03
C SER A 577 -23.14 44.26 2.56
N ILE A 578 -22.39 43.25 3.02
CA ILE A 578 -22.08 43.06 4.45
C ILE A 578 -20.98 44.02 4.96
N PHE A 579 -20.31 44.76 4.06
CA PHE A 579 -19.17 45.58 4.39
C PHE A 579 -19.58 47.03 4.62
N LYS A 580 -19.07 47.63 5.69
CA LYS A 580 -19.40 49.02 6.08
C LYS A 580 -18.42 50.06 5.57
N LYS A 581 -17.22 49.64 5.20
CA LYS A 581 -16.08 50.46 4.76
C LYS A 581 -15.22 49.63 3.80
N ARG A 582 -14.25 50.29 3.15
CA ARG A 582 -13.22 49.62 2.36
C ARG A 582 -12.53 48.57 3.23
N THR A 583 -12.64 47.30 2.84
CA THR A 583 -12.08 46.17 3.57
C THR A 583 -10.76 45.72 2.93
N ALA A 584 -9.85 45.17 3.72
CA ALA A 584 -8.65 44.52 3.21
C ALA A 584 -8.99 43.23 2.45
N HIS A 585 -8.20 42.90 1.41
CA HIS A 585 -8.33 41.63 0.70
C HIS A 585 -8.03 40.48 1.65
N GLY A 586 -8.84 39.41 1.63
CA GLY A 586 -8.52 38.19 2.39
C GLY A 586 -7.10 37.67 2.06
N TYR A 587 -6.74 37.67 0.77
CA TYR A 587 -5.40 37.28 0.34
C TYR A 587 -4.32 38.22 0.88
N PHE A 588 -4.59 39.53 0.97
CA PHE A 588 -3.67 40.45 1.63
C PHE A 588 -3.48 40.14 3.11
N ILE A 589 -4.55 39.76 3.83
CA ILE A 589 -4.47 39.35 5.25
C ILE A 589 -3.50 38.17 5.39
N ILE A 590 -3.62 37.15 4.55
CA ILE A 590 -2.74 35.97 4.59
C ILE A 590 -1.31 36.31 4.15
N SER A 591 -1.12 37.12 3.11
CA SER A 591 0.21 37.57 2.69
C SER A 591 0.90 38.40 3.77
N ALA A 592 0.17 39.29 4.43
CA ALA A 592 0.67 40.07 5.55
C ALA A 592 0.98 39.19 6.77
N ALA A 593 0.14 38.20 7.05
CA ALA A 593 0.40 37.21 8.10
C ALA A 593 1.69 36.43 7.83
N ALA A 594 1.90 35.94 6.60
CA ALA A 594 3.14 35.28 6.22
C ALA A 594 4.37 36.18 6.39
N GLY A 595 4.26 37.46 6.03
CA GLY A 595 5.31 38.46 6.29
C GLY A 595 5.65 38.63 7.78
N LEU A 596 4.73 38.32 8.69
CA LEU A 596 4.95 38.41 10.14
C LEU A 596 5.59 37.15 10.75
N PHE A 597 5.23 35.95 10.25
CA PHE A 597 5.66 34.69 10.87
C PHE A 597 6.76 33.94 10.12
N VAL A 598 7.13 34.33 8.90
CA VAL A 598 8.19 33.66 8.14
C VAL A 598 9.56 34.15 8.59
N HIS A 599 10.47 33.22 8.90
CA HIS A 599 11.86 33.55 9.20
C HIS A 599 12.63 33.91 7.92
N PRO A 600 13.30 35.08 7.84
CA PRO A 600 13.94 35.53 6.60
C PRO A 600 15.28 34.85 6.29
N ASN A 601 15.99 34.33 7.29
CA ASN A 601 17.31 33.73 7.09
C ASN A 601 17.21 32.24 6.73
N LYS A 602 18.24 31.71 6.07
CA LYS A 602 18.37 30.28 5.77
C LYS A 602 18.30 29.46 7.06
N GLY A 603 17.46 28.42 7.05
CA GLY A 603 17.26 27.49 8.16
C GLY A 603 16.76 26.13 7.67
N PRO A 604 16.26 25.27 8.57
CA PRO A 604 15.79 23.92 8.22
C PRO A 604 14.53 23.89 7.35
N VAL A 605 13.76 24.98 7.28
CA VAL A 605 12.62 25.10 6.38
C VAL A 605 13.12 25.14 4.93
N ALA A 606 12.80 24.09 4.17
CA ALA A 606 13.17 23.97 2.76
C ALA A 606 12.17 24.69 1.85
N ALA A 607 10.88 24.52 2.11
CA ALA A 607 9.82 25.12 1.30
C ALA A 607 8.52 25.28 2.10
N ASN A 608 7.85 26.41 1.93
CA ASN A 608 6.43 26.56 2.30
C ASN A 608 5.62 26.44 1.00
N TYR A 609 5.00 25.28 0.78
CA TYR A 609 4.50 24.88 -0.55
C TYR A 609 2.98 24.69 -0.62
N GLY A 610 2.27 24.75 0.52
CA GLY A 610 0.84 24.47 0.55
C GLY A 610 0.09 25.30 1.58
N LEU A 611 -1.19 25.52 1.29
CA LEU A 611 -2.16 26.21 2.15
C LEU A 611 -3.45 25.38 2.15
N GLU A 612 -3.92 25.00 3.33
CA GLU A 612 -5.13 24.22 3.58
C GLU A 612 -6.08 25.01 4.50
N GLU A 613 -7.39 24.72 4.44
CA GLU A 613 -8.39 25.19 5.42
C GLU A 613 -8.41 26.71 5.69
N CYS A 614 -8.08 27.54 4.70
CA CYS A 614 -8.07 29.00 4.86
C CYS A 614 -9.50 29.55 4.98
N ARG A 615 -9.80 30.27 6.07
CA ARG A 615 -11.09 30.91 6.30
C ARG A 615 -10.91 32.33 6.85
N PHE A 616 -11.70 33.26 6.32
CA PHE A 616 -11.83 34.62 6.83
C PHE A 616 -13.12 34.71 7.63
N LEU A 617 -13.00 34.89 8.93
CA LEU A 617 -14.12 34.91 9.87
C LEU A 617 -14.72 36.31 9.98
N ARG A 618 -13.87 37.35 9.86
CA ARG A 618 -14.26 38.75 10.02
C ARG A 618 -13.52 39.63 9.00
N PRO A 619 -14.18 40.68 8.48
CA PRO A 619 -13.49 41.66 7.65
C PRO A 619 -12.52 42.49 8.48
N LEU A 620 -11.39 42.85 7.88
CA LEU A 620 -10.51 43.91 8.37
C LEU A 620 -10.66 45.14 7.52
N TYR A 621 -10.55 46.31 8.13
CA TYR A 621 -10.67 47.61 7.50
C TYR A 621 -9.34 48.37 7.57
N HIS A 622 -9.26 49.50 6.88
CA HIS A 622 -8.13 50.41 7.03
C HIS A 622 -7.96 50.83 8.51
N ASN A 623 -6.70 50.95 8.94
CA ASN A 623 -6.23 51.19 10.31
C ASN A 623 -6.44 50.04 11.31
N ASP A 624 -6.99 48.90 10.90
CA ASP A 624 -6.99 47.72 11.76
C ASP A 624 -5.57 47.17 11.91
N THR A 625 -5.29 46.66 13.11
CA THR A 625 -3.98 46.11 13.45
C THR A 625 -4.12 44.63 13.75
N ILE A 626 -3.26 43.82 13.14
CA ILE A 626 -3.23 42.37 13.35
C ILE A 626 -1.97 41.91 14.04
N TYR A 627 -2.05 40.74 14.68
CA TYR A 627 -0.91 39.87 14.93
C TYR A 627 -1.28 38.44 14.58
N VAL A 628 -0.27 37.59 14.48
CA VAL A 628 -0.42 36.16 14.16
C VAL A 628 0.11 35.28 15.30
N ARG A 629 -0.59 34.20 15.58
CA ARG A 629 -0.07 33.01 16.27
C ARG A 629 0.22 31.93 15.23
N LEU A 630 1.48 31.55 15.11
CA LEU A 630 1.90 30.42 14.29
C LEU A 630 2.16 29.23 15.21
N THR A 631 1.35 28.17 15.12
CA THR A 631 1.42 27.01 16.01
C THR A 631 1.62 25.72 15.22
N CYS A 632 2.54 24.85 15.63
CA CYS A 632 2.71 23.54 15.01
C CYS A 632 1.43 22.71 15.22
N LYS A 633 0.71 22.42 14.13
CA LYS A 633 -0.52 21.62 14.14
C LYS A 633 -0.21 20.14 14.23
N GLN A 634 0.59 19.65 13.29
CA GLN A 634 0.86 18.23 13.12
C GLN A 634 2.17 18.05 12.37
N LYS A 635 2.91 16.99 12.71
CA LYS A 635 4.05 16.52 11.92
C LYS A 635 3.64 15.30 11.10
N VAL A 636 3.98 15.31 9.82
CA VAL A 636 3.77 14.18 8.91
C VAL A 636 5.14 13.76 8.39
N ASP A 637 5.43 12.48 8.56
CA ASP A 637 6.68 11.90 8.08
C ASP A 637 6.62 11.71 6.57
N ARG A 638 7.78 11.86 5.90
CA ARG A 638 7.90 11.76 4.45
C ARG A 638 9.17 11.00 4.08
N ASP A 639 9.01 10.03 3.19
CA ASP A 639 10.15 9.42 2.51
C ASP A 639 10.62 10.31 1.35
N VAL A 640 11.94 10.44 1.21
CA VAL A 640 12.58 11.18 0.13
C VAL A 640 13.26 10.18 -0.80
N ALA A 641 12.83 10.15 -2.07
CA ALA A 641 13.39 9.26 -3.10
C ALA A 641 14.17 10.02 -4.19
N SER A 642 14.16 11.36 -4.13
CA SER A 642 14.86 12.30 -5.01
C SER A 642 16.19 12.77 -4.39
N ALA A 643 16.97 13.53 -5.16
CA ALA A 643 18.17 14.24 -4.72
C ALA A 643 17.82 15.41 -3.78
N GLU A 644 17.24 15.09 -2.64
CA GLU A 644 16.79 16.03 -1.61
C GLU A 644 17.21 15.51 -0.23
N HIS A 645 17.53 16.42 0.69
CA HIS A 645 17.77 16.01 2.07
C HIS A 645 16.52 15.42 2.71
N PRO A 646 16.68 14.40 3.58
CA PRO A 646 15.62 13.89 4.42
C PRO A 646 14.85 15.04 5.08
N SER A 647 13.54 15.06 4.83
CA SER A 647 12.64 16.10 5.32
C SER A 647 11.31 15.48 5.72
N GLY A 648 10.61 16.13 6.64
CA GLY A 648 9.22 15.85 6.96
C GLY A 648 8.35 17.06 6.67
N ILE A 649 7.04 16.87 6.68
CA ILE A 649 6.08 17.96 6.56
C ILE A 649 5.67 18.38 7.96
N VAL A 650 5.65 19.68 8.22
CA VAL A 650 5.04 20.28 9.40
C VAL A 650 3.86 21.11 8.92
N LYS A 651 2.67 20.72 9.39
CA LYS A 651 1.46 21.53 9.25
C LYS A 651 1.48 22.58 10.35
N TRP A 652 1.43 23.86 10.01
CA TRP A 652 1.31 24.93 11.00
C TRP A 652 -0.08 25.54 10.94
N PHE A 653 -0.75 25.63 12.09
CA PHE A 653 -1.98 26.35 12.26
C PHE A 653 -1.67 27.83 12.48
N VAL A 654 -2.18 28.66 11.57
CA VAL A 654 -2.04 30.10 11.55
C VAL A 654 -3.33 30.69 12.07
N GLU A 655 -3.28 31.41 13.19
CA GLU A 655 -4.39 32.17 13.74
C GLU A 655 -4.06 33.66 13.64
N VAL A 656 -4.87 34.42 12.92
CA VAL A 656 -4.73 35.87 12.77
C VAL A 656 -5.73 36.53 13.70
N PHE A 657 -5.24 37.38 14.59
CA PHE A 657 -6.04 38.12 15.56
C PHE A 657 -5.92 39.62 15.30
N ASP A 658 -6.95 40.37 15.66
CA ASP A 658 -6.90 41.83 15.68
C ASP A 658 -6.30 42.39 16.98
N ALA A 659 -6.42 43.70 17.18
CA ALA A 659 -5.89 44.39 18.36
C ALA A 659 -6.67 44.09 19.66
N GLU A 660 -7.89 43.57 19.55
CA GLU A 660 -8.81 43.22 20.65
C GLU A 660 -8.77 41.71 20.96
N ASP A 661 -7.77 41.00 20.42
CA ASP A 661 -7.59 39.55 20.52
C ASP A 661 -8.77 38.74 19.92
N GLU A 662 -9.54 39.32 19.00
CA GLU A 662 -10.59 38.61 18.27
C GLU A 662 -10.04 37.90 17.03
N LEU A 663 -10.49 36.66 16.79
CA LEU A 663 -10.00 35.84 15.69
C LEU A 663 -10.59 36.33 14.35
N VAL A 664 -9.71 36.67 13.42
CA VAL A 664 -10.04 37.26 12.11
C VAL A 664 -9.96 36.23 11.01
N ALA A 665 -8.88 35.45 10.98
CA ALA A 665 -8.64 34.46 9.94
C ALA A 665 -7.86 33.27 10.50
N VAL A 666 -8.10 32.10 9.89
CA VAL A 666 -7.34 30.89 10.17
C VAL A 666 -6.85 30.27 8.87
N ALA A 667 -5.71 29.60 8.91
CA ALA A 667 -5.23 28.76 7.83
C ALA A 667 -4.30 27.67 8.36
N THR A 668 -4.11 26.60 7.58
CA THR A 668 -3.05 25.62 7.82
C THR A 668 -2.01 25.74 6.71
N ILE A 669 -0.75 26.03 7.03
CA ILE A 669 0.34 26.04 6.04
C ILE A 669 1.10 24.70 6.07
N LEU A 670 1.53 24.25 4.90
CA LEU A 670 2.33 23.03 4.74
C LEU A 670 3.78 23.39 4.47
N THR A 671 4.64 23.08 5.43
CA THR A 671 6.05 23.42 5.37
C THR A 671 6.90 22.16 5.34
N MET A 672 7.76 22.04 4.34
CA MET A 672 8.79 21.02 4.27
C MET A 672 9.97 21.45 5.16
N VAL A 673 10.29 20.64 6.16
CA VAL A 673 11.34 20.92 7.14
C VAL A 673 12.36 19.79 7.11
N GLN A 674 13.63 20.13 6.96
CA GLN A 674 14.73 19.18 6.99
C GLN A 674 14.81 18.46 8.34
N LYS A 675 15.10 17.17 8.28
CA LYS A 675 15.42 16.34 9.44
C LYS A 675 16.85 16.59 9.88
N LYS A 676 17.16 16.33 11.14
CA LYS A 676 18.53 16.35 11.65
C LYS A 676 19.39 15.28 11.00
N GLN A 677 20.62 15.65 10.69
CA GLN A 677 21.67 14.71 10.34
C GLN A 677 22.47 14.38 11.60
N GLU A 678 22.15 13.25 12.23
CA GLU A 678 22.81 12.79 13.47
C GLU A 678 23.77 11.59 13.23
N LEU A 679 23.69 10.96 12.06
CA LEU A 679 24.40 9.70 11.77
C LEU A 679 25.79 9.91 11.18
N LEU A 680 25.95 10.92 10.33
CA LEU A 680 27.21 11.24 9.68
C LEU A 680 27.83 12.45 10.39
N ILE A 681 29.02 12.30 10.95
CA ILE A 681 29.77 13.42 11.53
C ILE A 681 30.15 14.39 10.42
N GLU A 682 30.08 15.69 10.71
CA GLU A 682 30.55 16.73 9.80
C GLU A 682 32.07 16.65 9.64
N MET A 683 32.57 16.59 8.41
CA MET A 683 33.99 16.39 8.12
C MET A 683 34.67 17.75 7.84
N THR A 684 34.80 18.57 8.89
CA THR A 684 35.56 19.84 8.80
C THR A 684 37.06 19.57 8.70
N ASP A 685 37.83 20.58 8.30
CA ASP A 685 39.29 20.48 8.24
C ASP A 685 39.88 20.06 9.60
N GLU A 686 39.37 20.62 10.70
CA GLU A 686 39.79 20.26 12.06
C GLU A 686 39.42 18.82 12.41
N LYS A 687 38.21 18.38 12.06
CA LYS A 687 37.76 17.02 12.39
C LYS A 687 38.54 15.97 11.63
N ILE A 688 38.82 16.20 10.35
CA ILE A 688 39.65 15.31 9.54
C ILE A 688 41.06 15.24 10.11
N ALA A 689 41.67 16.38 10.47
CA ALA A 689 42.98 16.40 11.11
C ALA A 689 43.00 15.62 12.44
N GLU A 690 41.96 15.77 13.27
CA GLU A 690 41.79 15.00 14.50
C GLU A 690 41.78 13.48 14.23
N CYS A 691 40.96 13.01 13.29
CA CYS A 691 40.87 11.61 12.91
C CYS A 691 42.21 11.08 12.36
N LEU A 692 42.86 11.83 11.48
CA LEU A 692 44.15 11.46 10.88
C LEU A 692 45.31 11.46 11.87
N ASN A 693 45.21 12.17 13.00
CA ASN A 693 46.18 12.10 14.09
C ASN A 693 46.00 10.85 14.96
N LYS A 694 44.79 10.29 15.01
CA LYS A 694 44.52 8.99 15.66
C LYS A 694 44.94 7.80 14.78
N LEU A 695 44.99 7.99 13.46
CA LEU A 695 45.45 6.98 12.52
C LEU A 695 46.99 6.88 12.53
N THR A 696 47.50 5.68 12.79
CA THR A 696 48.94 5.34 12.76
C THR A 696 49.18 4.17 11.81
N GLU A 697 50.42 3.99 11.34
CA GLU A 697 50.81 2.89 10.45
C GLU A 697 50.41 1.49 10.97
N ASN A 698 50.37 1.33 12.31
CA ASN A 698 50.02 0.07 12.98
C ASN A 698 48.51 -0.07 13.30
N SER A 699 47.68 0.89 12.88
CA SER A 699 46.24 0.85 13.15
C SER A 699 45.58 -0.31 12.41
N LYS A 700 44.70 -1.04 13.10
CA LYS A 700 43.99 -2.18 12.52
C LYS A 700 42.55 -1.81 12.20
N PRO A 701 42.05 -2.12 10.98
CA PRO A 701 40.66 -1.91 10.67
C PRO A 701 39.79 -2.88 11.47
N LYS A 702 38.63 -2.40 11.94
CA LYS A 702 37.56 -3.20 12.54
C LYS A 702 36.89 -4.12 11.52
N TRP A 703 36.87 -3.75 10.24
CA TRP A 703 36.38 -4.56 9.13
C TRP A 703 37.08 -4.21 7.81
N GLY A 704 36.98 -5.08 6.80
CA GLY A 704 37.66 -4.90 5.52
C GLY A 704 39.17 -5.18 5.60
N ILE A 705 39.87 -4.99 4.47
CA ILE A 705 41.26 -5.44 4.31
C ILE A 705 42.29 -4.31 4.23
N LEU A 706 41.86 -3.06 4.06
CA LEU A 706 42.76 -1.91 3.87
C LEU A 706 43.69 -1.73 5.07
N THR A 707 44.99 -1.58 4.83
CA THR A 707 45.92 -1.06 5.83
C THR A 707 45.80 0.48 5.92
N PRO A 708 46.34 1.13 6.96
CA PRO A 708 46.31 2.60 7.07
C PRO A 708 46.88 3.31 5.84
N GLN A 709 47.97 2.80 5.25
CA GLN A 709 48.54 3.38 4.03
C GLN A 709 47.61 3.19 2.82
N HIS A 710 47.05 1.99 2.62
CA HIS A 710 46.09 1.76 1.53
C HIS A 710 44.85 2.66 1.66
N LEU A 711 44.38 2.94 2.87
CA LEU A 711 43.29 3.89 3.09
C LEU A 711 43.68 5.29 2.59
N LEU A 712 44.86 5.80 2.95
CA LEU A 712 45.31 7.14 2.55
C LEU A 712 45.43 7.26 1.03
N GLU A 713 46.04 6.26 0.39
CA GLU A 713 46.17 6.20 -1.07
C GLU A 713 44.80 6.08 -1.78
N HIS A 714 43.86 5.32 -1.19
CA HIS A 714 42.48 5.22 -1.67
C HIS A 714 41.74 6.56 -1.59
N LEU A 715 41.87 7.27 -0.47
CA LEU A 715 41.27 8.61 -0.30
C LEU A 715 41.90 9.63 -1.26
N GLU A 716 43.23 9.60 -1.44
CA GLU A 716 43.92 10.44 -2.42
C GLU A 716 43.39 10.20 -3.84
N HIS A 717 43.25 8.94 -4.25
CA HIS A 717 42.68 8.59 -5.54
C HIS A 717 41.28 9.16 -5.72
N GLY A 718 40.44 9.07 -4.68
CA GLY A 718 39.12 9.70 -4.64
C GLY A 718 39.17 11.22 -4.86
N TYR A 719 40.07 11.94 -4.18
CA TYR A 719 40.24 13.39 -4.36
C TYR A 719 40.76 13.77 -5.75
N LYS A 720 41.63 12.96 -6.36
CA LYS A 720 42.08 13.17 -7.75
C LYS A 720 40.93 13.03 -8.75
N ILE A 721 39.98 12.13 -8.50
CA ILE A 721 38.74 12.05 -9.28
C ILE A 721 37.89 13.30 -9.06
N MET A 722 37.63 13.67 -7.79
CA MET A 722 36.78 14.82 -7.44
C MET A 722 37.37 16.19 -7.84
N SER A 723 38.67 16.28 -8.09
CA SER A 723 39.35 17.50 -8.59
C SER A 723 39.51 17.55 -10.10
N GLY A 724 39.01 16.53 -10.83
CA GLY A 724 39.11 16.46 -12.29
C GLY A 724 40.46 16.01 -12.83
N GLN A 725 41.44 15.69 -11.97
CA GLN A 725 42.76 15.18 -12.38
C GLN A 725 42.66 13.77 -13.00
N ILE A 726 41.66 12.99 -12.58
CA ILE A 726 41.31 11.68 -13.15
C ILE A 726 39.87 11.75 -13.63
N GLN A 727 39.66 11.67 -14.94
CA GLN A 727 38.32 11.69 -15.58
C GLN A 727 38.19 10.72 -16.76
N ASP A 728 39.28 10.05 -17.14
CA ASP A 728 39.29 9.07 -18.24
C ASP A 728 38.83 7.69 -17.74
N PHE A 729 37.54 7.59 -17.43
CA PHE A 729 36.86 6.35 -17.06
C PHE A 729 35.35 6.45 -17.37
N GLU A 730 34.70 5.29 -17.38
CA GLU A 730 33.26 5.14 -17.53
C GLU A 730 32.53 5.02 -16.19
N ILE A 731 31.26 5.41 -16.16
CA ILE A 731 30.38 5.20 -15.01
C ILE A 731 30.01 3.71 -14.97
N VAL A 732 30.37 3.03 -13.87
CA VAL A 732 30.17 1.58 -13.72
C VAL A 732 28.74 1.24 -13.30
N THR A 733 28.05 2.18 -12.63
CA THR A 733 26.66 1.99 -12.20
C THR A 733 25.72 1.96 -13.41
N PRO A 734 24.90 0.89 -13.59
CA PRO A 734 23.95 0.81 -14.69
C PRO A 734 22.93 1.94 -14.65
N GLU A 735 22.64 2.53 -15.82
CA GLU A 735 21.71 3.67 -15.99
C GLU A 735 20.37 3.47 -15.26
N LYS A 736 19.80 2.26 -15.32
CA LYS A 736 18.53 1.89 -14.66
C LYS A 736 18.49 2.07 -13.14
N ILE A 737 19.64 2.15 -12.46
CA ILE A 737 19.72 2.38 -11.01
C ILE A 737 20.55 3.62 -10.66
N LEU A 738 21.07 4.35 -11.65
CA LEU A 738 22.00 5.45 -11.44
C LEU A 738 21.36 6.54 -10.57
N ASP A 739 20.15 6.97 -10.90
CA ASP A 739 19.42 7.97 -10.10
C ASP A 739 19.25 7.55 -8.64
N LYS A 740 18.94 6.26 -8.40
CA LYS A 740 18.78 5.75 -7.04
C LYS A 740 20.11 5.79 -6.27
N VAL A 741 21.20 5.42 -6.93
CA VAL A 741 22.54 5.44 -6.33
C VAL A 741 22.98 6.89 -6.10
N HIS A 742 22.80 7.78 -7.08
CA HIS A 742 23.03 9.22 -6.97
C HIS A 742 22.27 9.83 -5.78
N ASN A 743 20.95 9.59 -5.70
CA ASN A 743 20.10 10.14 -4.64
C ASN A 743 20.51 9.64 -3.24
N SER A 744 21.20 8.50 -3.13
CA SER A 744 21.73 8.00 -1.85
C SER A 744 22.80 8.91 -1.23
N LEU A 745 23.40 9.83 -1.99
CA LEU A 745 24.30 10.87 -1.47
C LEU A 745 23.58 11.84 -0.53
N TYR A 746 22.30 12.11 -0.78
CA TYR A 746 21.50 13.04 0.04
C TYR A 746 20.92 12.37 1.28
N ALA A 747 20.70 11.05 1.22
CA ALA A 747 20.19 10.27 2.35
C ALA A 747 21.15 10.30 3.55
N TYR A 748 20.61 10.19 4.76
CA TYR A 748 21.42 10.20 5.98
C TYR A 748 21.97 8.82 6.38
N ASP A 749 21.80 7.83 5.51
CA ASP A 749 22.30 6.47 5.73
C ASP A 749 23.82 6.36 5.56
N LYS A 750 24.44 5.48 6.34
CA LYS A 750 25.86 5.11 6.21
C LYS A 750 26.11 4.31 4.93
N PHE A 751 27.34 4.34 4.43
CA PHE A 751 27.74 3.40 3.38
C PHE A 751 27.69 1.96 3.89
N PRO A 752 27.18 1.01 3.07
CA PRO A 752 27.16 -0.40 3.47
C PRO A 752 28.57 -0.91 3.78
N MET A 753 28.70 -1.68 4.87
CA MET A 753 29.95 -2.35 5.23
C MET A 753 30.40 -3.30 4.12
N GLY A 754 31.70 -3.34 3.84
CA GLY A 754 32.28 -4.24 2.83
C GLY A 754 32.02 -3.83 1.37
N THR A 755 31.62 -2.57 1.13
CA THR A 755 31.55 -2.03 -0.24
C THR A 755 32.95 -1.83 -0.79
N SER A 756 33.28 -2.49 -1.90
CA SER A 756 34.55 -2.30 -2.61
C SER A 756 34.43 -1.18 -3.64
N PHE A 757 35.51 -0.42 -3.84
CA PHE A 757 35.58 0.53 -4.95
C PHE A 757 35.55 -0.23 -6.29
N PRO A 758 34.83 0.24 -7.33
CA PRO A 758 34.54 -0.58 -8.52
C PRO A 758 35.76 -1.13 -9.26
N THR A 759 36.90 -0.43 -9.19
CA THR A 759 38.14 -0.80 -9.87
C THR A 759 39.08 -1.64 -9.02
N MET A 760 38.79 -1.86 -7.73
CA MET A 760 39.61 -2.69 -6.85
C MET A 760 39.34 -4.17 -7.02
N LYS A 761 40.38 -5.00 -6.97
CA LYS A 761 40.23 -6.45 -6.96
C LYS A 761 39.56 -6.92 -5.67
N LYS A 762 38.54 -7.78 -5.82
CA LYS A 762 37.72 -8.22 -4.70
C LYS A 762 38.51 -9.12 -3.74
N GLY A 763 38.75 -8.62 -2.53
CA GLY A 763 39.42 -9.38 -1.47
C GLY A 763 40.95 -9.34 -1.53
N GLU A 764 41.53 -8.54 -2.42
CA GLU A 764 42.97 -8.37 -2.57
C GLU A 764 43.36 -6.92 -2.25
N LEU A 765 44.55 -6.74 -1.69
CA LEU A 765 45.17 -5.43 -1.54
C LEU A 765 45.86 -5.06 -2.86
N GLU A 766 45.66 -3.82 -3.30
CA GLU A 766 46.38 -3.27 -4.45
C GLU A 766 47.85 -3.02 -4.10
N GLU A 767 48.71 -2.89 -5.10
CA GLU A 767 50.10 -2.50 -4.85
C GLU A 767 50.16 -1.04 -4.33
N LEU A 768 50.91 -0.82 -3.25
CA LEU A 768 51.11 0.50 -2.67
C LEU A 768 51.87 1.41 -3.66
N VAL A 769 51.35 2.62 -3.84
CA VAL A 769 51.93 3.64 -4.73
C VAL A 769 53.13 4.32 -4.07
N TYR A 770 53.10 4.52 -2.74
CA TYR A 770 54.18 5.18 -2.01
C TYR A 770 55.01 4.21 -1.18
N THR A 771 56.24 4.64 -0.89
CA THR A 771 57.21 3.87 -0.12
C THR A 771 56.88 3.75 1.36
N ASP A 772 56.10 4.68 1.91
CA ASP A 772 55.82 4.79 3.34
C ASP A 772 54.51 5.52 3.65
N TYR A 773 54.01 5.29 4.87
CA TYR A 773 52.77 5.83 5.40
C TYR A 773 52.73 7.37 5.48
N GLU A 774 53.83 8.02 5.87
CA GLU A 774 53.88 9.47 6.04
C GLU A 774 53.82 10.20 4.69
N THR A 775 54.51 9.67 3.68
CA THR A 775 54.40 10.15 2.29
C THR A 775 52.96 10.04 1.78
N ALA A 776 52.30 8.91 1.98
CA ALA A 776 50.89 8.73 1.59
C ALA A 776 49.96 9.72 2.30
N LYS A 777 50.21 10.02 3.58
CA LYS A 777 49.42 10.99 4.36
C LYS A 777 49.56 12.41 3.80
N ILE A 778 50.78 12.84 3.47
CA ILE A 778 51.03 14.15 2.86
C ILE A 778 50.33 14.26 1.50
N LYS A 779 50.45 13.23 0.65
CA LYS A 779 49.87 13.22 -0.70
C LYS A 779 48.35 13.23 -0.69
N MET A 780 47.72 12.52 0.24
CA MET A 780 46.27 12.58 0.44
C MET A 780 45.80 14.00 0.80
N LEU A 781 46.51 14.69 1.71
CA LEU A 781 46.18 16.06 2.11
C LEU A 781 46.37 17.07 0.96
N GLU A 782 47.47 16.94 0.20
CA GLU A 782 47.70 17.76 -1.01
C GLU A 782 46.57 17.57 -2.04
N ALA A 783 46.13 16.34 -2.28
CA ALA A 783 45.03 16.06 -3.20
C ALA A 783 43.69 16.63 -2.72
N ARG A 784 43.42 16.58 -1.41
CA ARG A 784 42.22 17.21 -0.83
C ARG A 784 42.22 18.72 -0.99
N GLU A 785 43.35 19.38 -0.75
CA GLU A 785 43.46 20.83 -0.97
C GLU A 785 43.31 21.19 -2.46
N ALA A 786 43.85 20.38 -3.38
CA ALA A 786 43.62 20.55 -4.81
C ALA A 786 42.13 20.43 -5.20
N TYR A 787 41.40 19.47 -4.60
CA TYR A 787 39.95 19.36 -4.76
C TYR A 787 39.19 20.59 -4.25
N LYS A 788 39.54 21.11 -3.07
CA LYS A 788 38.94 22.34 -2.53
C LYS A 788 39.22 23.56 -3.41
N LEU A 789 40.45 23.68 -3.92
CA LEU A 789 40.85 24.75 -4.81
C LEU A 789 40.12 24.67 -6.15
N PHE A 790 40.01 23.48 -6.75
CA PHE A 790 39.29 23.27 -8.00
C PHE A 790 37.85 23.81 -7.96
N PHE A 791 37.07 23.45 -6.95
CA PHE A 791 35.69 23.92 -6.80
C PHE A 791 35.56 25.36 -6.25
N LYS A 792 36.67 25.97 -5.82
CA LYS A 792 36.73 27.41 -5.53
C LYS A 792 36.90 28.19 -6.84
N GLU A 793 37.72 27.69 -7.76
CA GLU A 793 37.97 28.29 -9.08
C GLU A 793 36.85 27.99 -10.08
N ASN A 794 36.19 26.84 -9.94
CA ASN A 794 35.15 26.35 -10.85
C ASN A 794 33.86 25.99 -10.07
N PRO A 795 33.09 26.97 -9.57
CA PRO A 795 31.94 26.72 -8.69
C PRO A 795 30.82 25.91 -9.33
N ASP A 796 30.65 26.03 -10.66
CA ASP A 796 29.59 25.38 -11.43
C ASP A 796 30.05 24.10 -12.15
N ALA A 797 31.27 23.63 -11.88
CA ALA A 797 31.80 22.41 -12.49
C ALA A 797 30.99 21.17 -12.08
N VAL A 798 30.83 20.25 -13.03
CA VAL A 798 30.23 18.93 -12.83
C VAL A 798 31.21 17.89 -13.37
N LEU A 799 31.62 16.95 -12.53
CA LEU A 799 32.66 15.97 -12.85
C LEU A 799 32.13 14.54 -12.75
N LYS A 800 32.70 13.62 -13.53
CA LYS A 800 32.32 12.20 -13.48
C LYS A 800 32.78 11.57 -12.17
N ASN A 801 31.93 10.72 -11.61
CA ASN A 801 32.20 9.77 -10.54
C ASN A 801 31.79 8.37 -10.99
N MET A 802 32.64 7.38 -10.73
CA MET A 802 32.45 5.99 -11.21
C MET A 802 31.16 5.33 -10.73
N VAL A 803 30.65 5.72 -9.54
CA VAL A 803 29.50 5.07 -8.89
C VAL A 803 28.27 5.97 -8.93
N PHE A 804 28.43 7.24 -8.63
CA PHE A 804 27.31 8.17 -8.43
C PHE A 804 26.97 8.98 -9.67
N GLY A 805 27.68 8.80 -10.79
CA GLY A 805 27.41 9.55 -12.00
C GLY A 805 28.09 10.92 -11.98
N ASN A 806 27.43 11.95 -12.51
CA ASN A 806 28.00 13.29 -12.63
C ASN A 806 27.71 14.10 -11.37
N LEU A 807 28.74 14.56 -10.66
CA LEU A 807 28.62 15.25 -9.38
C LEU A 807 29.04 16.72 -9.48
N ASN A 808 28.21 17.60 -8.93
CA ASN A 808 28.58 18.99 -8.70
C ASN A 808 29.39 19.17 -7.39
N LYS A 809 29.73 20.42 -7.07
CA LYS A 809 30.46 20.77 -5.84
C LYS A 809 29.78 20.25 -4.56
N TYR A 810 28.48 20.43 -4.45
CA TYR A 810 27.73 20.05 -3.25
C TYR A 810 27.66 18.54 -3.09
N GLU A 811 27.41 17.83 -4.19
CA GLU A 811 27.33 16.37 -4.21
C GLU A 811 28.68 15.71 -3.95
N SER A 812 29.77 16.32 -4.44
CA SER A 812 31.14 15.89 -4.12
C SER A 812 31.43 16.06 -2.63
N TYR A 813 30.97 17.14 -2.01
CA TYR A 813 31.05 17.33 -0.56
C TYR A 813 30.22 16.28 0.22
N LEU A 814 29.00 15.95 -0.23
CA LEU A 814 28.19 14.89 0.38
C LEU A 814 28.87 13.52 0.29
N LEU A 815 29.49 13.23 -0.86
CA LEU A 815 30.29 12.03 -1.06
C LEU A 815 31.48 12.01 -0.11
N GLU A 816 32.27 13.08 -0.05
CA GLU A 816 33.43 13.21 0.85
C GLU A 816 33.03 12.91 2.30
N ARG A 817 31.95 13.54 2.79
CA ARG A 817 31.44 13.31 4.14
C ARG A 817 31.10 11.84 4.39
N LYS A 818 30.34 11.20 3.50
CA LYS A 818 29.95 9.79 3.64
C LYS A 818 31.15 8.85 3.57
N HIS A 819 32.06 9.13 2.64
CA HIS A 819 33.23 8.31 2.36
C HIS A 819 34.22 8.33 3.52
N LEU A 820 34.50 9.51 4.07
CA LEU A 820 35.35 9.66 5.26
C LEU A 820 34.70 9.06 6.51
N ASN A 821 33.40 9.28 6.74
CA ASN A 821 32.70 8.63 7.85
C ASN A 821 32.85 7.11 7.78
N HIS A 822 32.63 6.51 6.61
CA HIS A 822 32.76 5.07 6.43
C HIS A 822 34.15 4.54 6.81
N HIS A 823 35.21 5.16 6.30
CA HIS A 823 36.58 4.68 6.57
C HIS A 823 37.10 5.05 7.96
N PHE A 824 36.74 6.21 8.49
CA PHE A 824 37.14 6.54 9.87
C PHE A 824 36.40 5.65 10.88
N GLU A 825 35.16 5.26 10.61
CA GLU A 825 34.47 4.24 11.40
C GLU A 825 35.17 2.87 11.27
N GLN A 826 35.61 2.52 10.05
CA GLN A 826 36.36 1.30 9.74
C GLN A 826 37.60 1.16 10.63
N PHE A 827 38.31 2.26 10.92
CA PHE A 827 39.47 2.25 11.82
C PHE A 827 39.13 2.62 13.26
N GLY A 828 37.87 2.93 13.58
CA GLY A 828 37.43 3.32 14.91
C GLY A 828 37.98 4.65 15.40
N ILE A 829 38.21 5.60 14.48
CA ILE A 829 38.87 6.90 14.74
C ILE A 829 37.94 8.12 14.59
N LEU A 830 36.64 7.90 14.33
CA LEU A 830 35.61 8.95 14.30
C LEU A 830 35.47 9.70 15.64
#